data_AF-A0A066W0U5-F1
#
_entry.id   AF-A0A066W0U5-F1
#
_cell.length_a   1.000
_cell.length_b   1.000
_cell.length_c   1.000
_cell.angle_alpha   90.00
_cell.angle_beta   90.00
_cell.angle_gamma   90.00
#
_symmetry.space_group_name_H-M   'P 1'
#
loop_
_entity.id
_entity.type
_entity.pdbx_description
1 polymer ?
#
loop_
_entity_poly.entity_id
_entity_poly.type
_entity_poly.pdbx_seq_one_letter_code
_entity_poly.pdbx_strand_id
1 'polypeptide(L)'
;MIAAALRTAARPVASRAVVTATPRVAIALRAAAPVPFASIFRRTYASGGGLSTADIQSRIVEVLKSFEKVDPAKVTATSSFTNDLGLDSLDAVEVVMAIEEEFSIEIPDEEADNIATVQQAIDYIAKSPEAEDMVVRPKCHVRFLPRNADSCSNLVASEGAAQQVGSSRCTERAEVIEATPKTWIPLAECDAHFPLRAWWITMLELARHPERNSTYILRADIVSEDDAGTSRLRAEVGADHERDEQEAELCSGEPLIPVYQWQKTIIRRLLPRNPNIDRHLDQSCTFLRRRRCQLRGAHNEGSADPIADGTKDPPLEDGLVIYTPLVDSQETDPEAQIPFYHPKVKALAYHYIADHKRADAAKYGTLRLEVQLFPQTSATLSSPLDSPALPLDHRLMRTAKSLLETQHKHSFGSANSYQKRVHHDVVVPRDAFQDTYVRLKVKYAFELTQGWQERTDPQKHVFEDLGIAAFLIELWRDTYEQHGGVPPGGFVDIGCGNGLLVHILRREGFPGYGIDLRARKSWPAYETRGGGKDLRLVSLYAPGIVASDDGKCNPGEFLAFPQDSFLIGNHADELTPYLPLLATVTPGENVGFINIPCCPWQLDGTRFGRTKFEVTEEQIASLLPAPFASSAQRAQILQKTLHNIRLGPVQPHMSLPHLAAQSSTRNSAYLNYIGLLQLQAGWHVEKEALRIPSTKNWCLIGRRRVWQQTPTTFGAATMNGVASAKAKQQGTSTHVERAVRELQHEVRERVRQLAMDAAPGWKARTPEGNAGHAAQEQE
;
A
#
# COMPACT_ATOMS: atom_id res chain seq x y z
N MET A 1 60.77 -30.03 26.83
CA MET A 1 60.91 -30.18 28.29
C MET A 1 61.08 -28.80 28.91
N ILE A 2 60.47 -28.55 30.09
CA ILE A 2 60.67 -27.38 30.98
C ILE A 2 60.18 -26.04 30.35
N ALA A 3 58.98 -25.50 30.67
CA ALA A 3 58.47 -24.92 31.93
C ALA A 3 59.00 -23.48 32.18
N ALA A 4 58.15 -22.44 32.17
CA ALA A 4 57.44 -21.83 33.33
C ALA A 4 58.30 -20.77 34.08
N ALA A 5 57.81 -19.67 34.67
CA ALA A 5 56.48 -19.04 34.75
C ALA A 5 56.57 -17.55 35.22
N LEU A 6 55.48 -16.79 35.05
CA LEU A 6 54.90 -15.72 35.91
C LEU A 6 55.82 -14.79 36.75
N ARG A 7 55.64 -13.45 36.61
CA ARG A 7 54.88 -12.60 37.58
C ARG A 7 54.84 -11.09 37.25
N THR A 8 53.61 -10.58 37.12
CA THR A 8 53.06 -9.26 37.53
C THR A 8 53.98 -8.09 37.93
N ALA A 9 53.76 -6.93 37.30
CA ALA A 9 53.64 -5.62 37.97
C ALA A 9 52.85 -4.63 37.07
N ALA A 10 52.02 -3.77 37.65
CA ALA A 10 51.23 -2.77 36.91
C ALA A 10 51.38 -1.38 37.54
N ARG A 11 51.47 -0.32 36.73
CA ARG A 11 51.02 1.07 36.99
C ARG A 11 51.23 1.97 35.74
N PRO A 12 50.66 3.21 35.67
CA PRO A 12 49.91 3.64 34.49
C PRO A 12 50.67 4.61 33.56
N VAL A 13 50.13 4.79 32.35
CA VAL A 13 50.53 5.85 31.42
C VAL A 13 49.32 6.73 31.11
N ALA A 14 49.45 8.04 31.34
CA ALA A 14 48.46 9.02 30.89
C ALA A 14 48.67 9.34 29.41
N SER A 15 47.63 9.27 28.60
CA SER A 15 47.67 9.73 27.20
C SER A 15 47.28 11.20 27.09
N ARG A 16 48.11 11.95 26.38
CA ARG A 16 48.02 13.41 26.21
C ARG A 16 47.38 13.69 24.86
N ALA A 17 46.13 14.18 24.86
CA ALA A 17 45.43 14.51 23.63
C ALA A 17 46.10 15.72 22.93
N VAL A 18 46.46 15.56 21.66
CA VAL A 18 47.03 16.63 20.82
C VAL A 18 45.89 17.30 20.06
N VAL A 19 45.69 18.59 20.30
CA VAL A 19 44.73 19.42 19.55
C VAL A 19 45.47 20.09 18.40
N THR A 20 45.24 19.63 17.16
CA THR A 20 45.68 20.33 15.95
C THR A 20 44.54 21.21 15.42
N ALA A 21 44.68 22.52 15.57
CA ALA A 21 43.77 23.47 14.94
C ALA A 21 44.11 23.65 13.45
N THR A 22 43.09 23.67 12.59
CA THR A 22 43.19 24.08 11.18
C THR A 22 42.31 25.29 10.92
N PRO A 23 42.71 26.23 10.03
CA PRO A 23 42.08 27.53 9.94
C PRO A 23 40.76 27.50 9.15
N ARG A 24 39.75 28.25 9.63
CA ARG A 24 38.50 28.50 8.90
C ARG A 24 38.74 29.50 7.77
N VAL A 25 38.62 29.05 6.53
CA VAL A 25 38.44 29.93 5.36
C VAL A 25 36.96 30.28 5.25
N ALA A 26 36.62 31.56 5.38
CA ALA A 26 35.25 32.05 5.23
C ALA A 26 34.91 32.22 3.74
N ILE A 27 34.17 31.27 3.16
CA ILE A 27 33.56 31.43 1.84
C ILE A 27 32.20 32.08 2.03
N ALA A 28 32.07 33.34 1.58
CA ALA A 28 30.81 34.06 1.58
C ALA A 28 29.87 33.54 0.48
N LEU A 29 29.08 32.52 0.79
CA LEU A 29 27.98 32.07 -0.05
C LEU A 29 26.91 33.17 -0.11
N ARG A 30 26.68 33.73 -1.30
CA ARG A 30 25.53 34.59 -1.57
C ARG A 30 24.24 33.83 -1.27
N ALA A 31 23.37 34.39 -0.44
CA ALA A 31 22.05 33.86 -0.21
C ALA A 31 21.23 33.90 -1.51
N ALA A 32 20.93 32.73 -2.08
CA ALA A 32 19.90 32.62 -3.11
C ALA A 32 18.52 32.80 -2.45
N ALA A 33 17.64 33.59 -3.06
CA ALA A 33 16.31 33.84 -2.53
C ALA A 33 15.46 32.55 -2.54
N PRO A 34 14.62 32.31 -1.52
CA PRO A 34 13.78 31.12 -1.46
C PRO A 34 12.62 31.22 -2.47
N VAL A 35 12.62 30.32 -3.47
CA VAL A 35 11.51 30.16 -4.40
C VAL A 35 10.37 29.40 -3.69
N PRO A 36 9.09 29.82 -3.79
CA PRO A 36 8.01 29.20 -3.04
C PRO A 36 7.68 27.78 -3.53
N PHE A 37 7.81 26.82 -2.62
CA PHE A 37 7.53 25.40 -2.83
C PHE A 37 6.02 25.14 -3.00
N ALA A 38 5.63 24.41 -4.05
CA ALA A 38 4.24 24.02 -4.32
C ALA A 38 3.96 22.61 -3.76
N SER A 39 2.87 22.47 -3.00
CA SER A 39 2.46 21.18 -2.41
C SER A 39 1.83 20.24 -3.45
N ILE A 40 1.98 18.93 -3.27
CA ILE A 40 1.26 17.94 -4.10
C ILE A 40 -0.24 18.00 -3.80
N PHE A 41 -1.01 18.44 -4.79
CA PHE A 41 -2.46 18.49 -4.75
C PHE A 41 -3.07 17.37 -5.59
N ARG A 42 -3.28 16.21 -4.98
CA ARG A 42 -4.22 15.21 -5.52
C ARG A 42 -5.60 15.89 -5.62
N ARG A 43 -6.25 16.02 -6.79
CA ARG A 43 -7.57 16.70 -6.92
C ARG A 43 -8.51 16.17 -8.05
N THR A 44 -9.55 15.36 -7.70
CA THR A 44 -10.68 14.84 -8.52
C THR A 44 -11.99 15.59 -8.24
N TYR A 45 -13.11 15.25 -8.87
CA TYR A 45 -14.07 16.30 -9.24
C TYR A 45 -15.62 15.81 -9.25
N ALA A 46 -16.69 16.67 -9.33
CA ALA A 46 -18.19 16.60 -9.59
C ALA A 46 -19.02 17.81 -10.23
N SER A 47 -19.45 17.76 -11.52
CA SER A 47 -20.41 18.61 -12.31
C SER A 47 -20.86 17.84 -13.56
N GLY A 48 -22.05 18.10 -14.11
CA GLY A 48 -22.71 17.31 -15.17
C GLY A 48 -22.19 17.59 -16.58
N GLY A 49 -21.11 16.90 -16.95
CA GLY A 49 -20.48 16.90 -18.26
C GLY A 49 -19.07 16.35 -18.13
N GLY A 50 -18.60 15.58 -19.12
CA GLY A 50 -17.27 14.96 -19.09
C GLY A 50 -16.14 15.96 -18.93
N LEU A 51 -14.97 15.49 -18.49
CA LEU A 51 -13.80 16.34 -18.22
C LEU A 51 -13.44 17.19 -19.44
N SER A 52 -13.42 18.52 -19.28
CA SER A 52 -12.98 19.39 -20.36
C SER A 52 -11.46 19.24 -20.58
N THR A 53 -10.99 19.43 -21.82
CA THR A 53 -9.55 19.39 -22.14
C THR A 53 -8.74 20.36 -21.28
N ALA A 54 -9.33 21.49 -20.87
CA ALA A 54 -8.72 22.47 -19.97
C ALA A 54 -8.57 21.95 -18.53
N ASP A 55 -9.53 21.16 -18.04
CA ASP A 55 -9.45 20.49 -16.73
C ASP A 55 -8.40 19.38 -16.76
N ILE A 56 -8.37 18.57 -17.83
CA ILE A 56 -7.36 17.52 -18.04
C ILE A 56 -5.95 18.14 -18.07
N GLN A 57 -5.76 19.18 -18.87
CA GLN A 57 -4.51 19.96 -18.93
C GLN A 57 -4.09 20.50 -17.57
N SER A 58 -5.01 21.13 -16.83
CA SER A 58 -4.71 21.69 -15.51
C SER A 58 -4.25 20.59 -14.53
N ARG A 59 -4.93 19.44 -14.53
CA ARG A 59 -4.62 18.29 -13.66
C ARG A 59 -3.28 17.65 -14.00
N ILE A 60 -2.97 17.41 -15.28
CA ILE A 60 -1.67 16.85 -15.69
C ILE A 60 -0.53 17.82 -15.36
N VAL A 61 -0.72 19.12 -15.61
CA VAL A 61 0.28 20.16 -15.26
C VAL A 61 0.49 20.24 -13.74
N GLU A 62 -0.55 20.08 -12.92
CA GLU A 62 -0.43 20.00 -11.45
C GLU A 62 0.32 18.73 -10.99
N VAL A 63 0.05 17.57 -11.60
CA VAL A 63 0.79 16.32 -11.34
C VAL A 63 2.28 16.51 -11.63
N LEU A 64 2.64 17.07 -12.78
CA LEU A 64 4.04 17.26 -13.18
C LEU A 64 4.80 18.23 -12.27
N LYS A 65 4.16 19.35 -11.87
CA LYS A 65 4.74 20.32 -10.93
C LYS A 65 4.96 19.78 -9.51
N SER A 66 4.43 18.59 -9.23
CA SER A 66 4.51 17.92 -7.93
C SER A 66 5.76 17.04 -7.75
N PHE A 67 6.45 16.70 -8.85
CA PHE A 67 7.67 15.90 -8.84
C PHE A 67 8.89 16.75 -8.46
N GLU A 68 9.68 16.28 -7.49
CA GLU A 68 10.84 17.00 -6.92
C GLU A 68 11.92 17.36 -7.96
N LYS A 69 12.05 16.54 -9.02
CA LYS A 69 12.99 16.77 -10.13
C LYS A 69 12.50 17.78 -11.16
N VAL A 70 11.19 18.09 -11.19
CA VAL A 70 10.58 18.98 -12.19
C VAL A 70 10.59 20.42 -11.67
N ASP A 71 11.20 21.33 -12.44
CA ASP A 71 11.07 22.77 -12.20
C ASP A 71 9.64 23.24 -12.56
N PRO A 72 8.83 23.72 -11.59
CA PRO A 72 7.45 24.09 -11.86
C PRO A 72 7.28 25.25 -12.87
N ALA A 73 8.34 26.03 -13.13
CA ALA A 73 8.34 27.10 -14.12
C ALA A 73 8.46 26.58 -15.57
N LYS A 74 8.95 25.35 -15.78
CA LYS A 74 9.18 24.76 -17.11
C LYS A 74 8.02 23.91 -17.63
N VAL A 75 7.02 23.63 -16.78
CA VAL A 75 5.87 22.80 -17.14
C VAL A 75 4.86 23.60 -17.98
N THR A 76 4.83 23.31 -19.27
CA THR A 76 3.87 23.84 -20.26
C THR A 76 3.17 22.67 -20.97
N ALA A 77 2.06 22.94 -21.66
CA ALA A 77 1.35 21.89 -22.41
C ALA A 77 2.20 21.28 -23.53
N THR A 78 3.15 22.01 -24.10
CA THR A 78 4.05 21.52 -25.16
C THR A 78 5.34 20.91 -24.63
N SER A 79 5.59 20.90 -23.32
CA SER A 79 6.84 20.40 -22.75
C SER A 79 7.01 18.88 -22.99
N SER A 80 8.21 18.47 -23.37
CA SER A 80 8.65 17.08 -23.40
C SER A 80 9.09 16.62 -22.01
N PHE A 81 8.66 15.43 -21.58
CA PHE A 81 9.03 14.88 -20.27
C PHE A 81 10.55 14.72 -20.13
N THR A 82 11.20 14.17 -21.15
CA THR A 82 12.65 13.93 -21.16
C THR A 82 13.45 15.18 -21.48
N ASN A 83 13.13 15.88 -22.58
CA ASN A 83 13.98 16.96 -23.09
C ASN A 83 13.84 18.28 -22.32
N ASP A 84 12.61 18.65 -21.90
CA ASP A 84 12.35 19.97 -21.29
C ASP A 84 12.24 19.90 -19.77
N LEU A 85 11.64 18.84 -19.24
CA LEU A 85 11.49 18.63 -17.79
C LEU A 85 12.66 17.86 -17.17
N GLY A 86 13.55 17.28 -17.99
CA GLY A 86 14.76 16.58 -17.53
C GLY A 86 14.49 15.29 -16.77
N LEU A 87 13.32 14.68 -16.99
CA LEU A 87 12.92 13.44 -16.34
C LEU A 87 13.67 12.26 -16.95
N ASP A 88 14.21 11.39 -16.10
CA ASP A 88 14.80 10.14 -16.56
C ASP A 88 13.71 9.11 -16.96
N SER A 89 14.13 7.96 -17.50
CA SER A 89 13.17 6.95 -17.99
C SER A 89 12.43 6.22 -16.87
N LEU A 90 12.85 6.39 -15.61
CA LEU A 90 12.16 5.94 -14.41
C LEU A 90 11.13 6.98 -13.96
N ASP A 91 11.50 8.26 -13.92
CA ASP A 91 10.61 9.38 -13.61
C ASP A 91 9.44 9.49 -14.60
N ALA A 92 9.69 9.25 -15.89
CA ALA A 92 8.64 9.22 -16.91
C ALA A 92 7.58 8.16 -16.61
N VAL A 93 8.00 6.97 -16.11
CA VAL A 93 7.07 5.91 -15.66
C VAL A 93 6.35 6.33 -14.38
N GLU A 94 7.04 6.92 -13.39
CA GLU A 94 6.37 7.43 -12.19
C GLU A 94 5.34 8.53 -12.51
N VAL A 95 5.62 9.39 -13.48
CA VAL A 95 4.69 10.41 -14.01
C VAL A 95 3.49 9.77 -14.69
N VAL A 96 3.69 8.78 -15.57
CA VAL A 96 2.58 8.05 -16.21
C VAL A 96 1.73 7.34 -15.16
N MET A 97 2.33 6.64 -14.20
CA MET A 97 1.61 6.00 -13.08
C MET A 97 0.86 7.01 -12.20
N ALA A 98 1.40 8.21 -11.99
CA ALA A 98 0.72 9.28 -11.27
C ALA A 98 -0.46 9.86 -12.06
N ILE A 99 -0.37 9.89 -13.39
CA ILE A 99 -1.47 10.27 -14.30
C ILE A 99 -2.54 9.17 -14.29
N GLU A 100 -2.17 7.90 -14.41
CA GLU A 100 -3.07 6.74 -14.25
C GLU A 100 -3.83 6.78 -12.92
N GLU A 101 -3.13 7.04 -11.80
CA GLU A 101 -3.76 7.13 -10.48
C GLU A 101 -4.66 8.38 -10.34
N GLU A 102 -4.27 9.53 -10.91
CA GLU A 102 -5.07 10.76 -10.84
C GLU A 102 -6.36 10.66 -11.68
N PHE A 103 -6.30 10.06 -12.87
CA PHE A 103 -7.46 9.87 -13.74
C PHE A 103 -8.17 8.51 -13.58
N SER A 104 -7.64 7.61 -12.76
CA SER A 104 -8.19 6.26 -12.50
C SER A 104 -8.33 5.40 -13.76
N ILE A 105 -7.38 5.53 -14.68
CA ILE A 105 -7.28 4.83 -15.97
C ILE A 105 -6.09 3.85 -15.96
N GLU A 106 -6.08 2.89 -16.90
CA GLU A 106 -4.93 2.02 -17.19
C GLU A 106 -4.41 2.42 -18.59
N ILE A 107 -3.16 2.89 -18.69
CA ILE A 107 -2.50 3.27 -19.94
C ILE A 107 -1.59 2.11 -20.37
N PRO A 108 -1.88 1.41 -21.49
CA PRO A 108 -1.04 0.31 -21.96
C PRO A 108 0.41 0.75 -22.24
N ASP A 109 1.40 -0.12 -21.97
CA ASP A 109 2.83 0.12 -22.24
C ASP A 109 3.09 0.75 -23.62
N GLU A 110 2.47 0.18 -24.66
CA GLU A 110 2.62 0.57 -26.07
C GLU A 110 2.12 1.99 -26.33
N GLU A 111 1.21 2.51 -25.50
CA GLU A 111 0.68 3.87 -25.59
C GLU A 111 1.43 4.82 -24.64
N ALA A 112 1.83 4.34 -23.44
CA ALA A 112 2.69 5.05 -22.51
C ALA A 112 4.05 5.43 -23.12
N ASP A 113 4.72 4.48 -23.80
CA ASP A 113 6.01 4.72 -24.49
C ASP A 113 5.88 5.76 -25.63
N ASN A 114 4.67 5.97 -26.16
CA ASN A 114 4.37 6.98 -27.19
C ASN A 114 3.98 8.36 -26.61
N ILE A 115 3.73 8.47 -25.31
CA ILE A 115 3.37 9.71 -24.61
C ILE A 115 4.67 10.43 -24.16
N ALA A 116 5.29 11.15 -25.10
CA ALA A 116 6.57 11.85 -24.88
C ALA A 116 6.42 13.33 -24.44
N THR A 117 5.21 13.87 -24.48
CA THR A 117 4.89 15.28 -24.18
C THR A 117 3.61 15.43 -23.36
N VAL A 118 3.49 16.56 -22.65
CA VAL A 118 2.30 16.90 -21.85
C VAL A 118 1.03 16.93 -22.71
N GLN A 119 1.10 17.45 -23.94
CA GLN A 119 -0.06 17.50 -24.85
C GLN A 119 -0.52 16.10 -25.26
N GLN A 120 0.39 15.17 -25.53
CA GLN A 120 0.01 13.79 -25.86
C GLN A 120 -0.72 13.10 -24.70
N ALA A 121 -0.31 13.35 -23.45
CA ALA A 121 -1.02 12.87 -22.28
C ALA A 121 -2.42 13.49 -22.16
N ILE A 122 -2.57 14.80 -22.44
CA ILE A 122 -3.87 15.49 -22.45
C ILE A 122 -4.80 14.89 -23.50
N ASP A 123 -4.31 14.75 -24.74
CA ASP A 123 -5.06 14.26 -25.89
C ASP A 123 -5.43 12.78 -25.76
N TYR A 124 -4.64 12.00 -25.02
CA TYR A 124 -4.93 10.61 -24.69
C TYR A 124 -6.11 10.51 -23.73
N ILE A 125 -6.03 11.22 -22.60
CA ILE A 125 -7.06 11.17 -21.55
C ILE A 125 -8.37 11.80 -22.05
N ALA A 126 -8.32 12.84 -22.88
CA ALA A 126 -9.50 13.44 -23.50
C ALA A 126 -10.24 12.49 -24.47
N LYS A 127 -9.64 11.35 -24.84
CA LYS A 127 -10.24 10.30 -25.68
C LYS A 127 -10.63 9.05 -24.89
N SER A 128 -10.30 8.94 -23.60
CA SER A 128 -10.68 7.77 -22.81
C SER A 128 -12.16 7.87 -22.40
N PRO A 129 -12.95 6.79 -22.54
CA PRO A 129 -14.35 6.80 -22.13
C PRO A 129 -14.50 7.02 -20.61
N GLU A 130 -13.50 6.62 -19.81
CA GLU A 130 -13.43 6.92 -18.38
C GLU A 130 -13.43 8.43 -18.07
N ALA A 131 -12.99 9.30 -18.99
CA ALA A 131 -13.03 10.76 -18.80
C ALA A 131 -14.42 11.38 -19.03
N GLU A 132 -15.32 10.69 -19.74
CA GLU A 132 -16.70 11.14 -19.98
C GLU A 132 -17.60 10.88 -18.77
N ASP A 133 -17.43 9.73 -18.11
CA ASP A 133 -18.15 9.37 -16.86
C ASP A 133 -17.56 10.03 -15.59
N MET A 134 -16.45 10.76 -15.73
CA MET A 134 -15.80 11.44 -14.61
C MET A 134 -16.51 12.75 -14.20
N VAL A 135 -16.62 12.90 -12.90
CA VAL A 135 -17.41 13.89 -12.18
C VAL A 135 -16.50 15.18 -12.06
N VAL A 136 -16.97 16.45 -12.26
CA VAL A 136 -16.21 17.78 -12.29
C VAL A 136 -16.32 18.88 -11.07
N ARG A 137 -15.44 18.98 -10.02
CA ARG A 137 -15.65 19.35 -8.55
C ARG A 137 -16.17 20.73 -8.22
N PRO A 138 -16.83 20.82 -7.04
CA PRO A 138 -16.56 21.87 -6.08
C PRO A 138 -15.05 22.09 -5.85
N LYS A 139 -14.50 23.12 -6.49
CA LYS A 139 -13.21 23.71 -6.11
C LYS A 139 -13.31 24.11 -4.64
N CYS A 140 -12.42 23.60 -3.77
CA CYS A 140 -12.48 24.01 -2.37
C CYS A 140 -11.89 25.43 -2.25
N HIS A 141 -12.76 26.36 -1.86
CA HIS A 141 -12.43 27.76 -1.71
C HIS A 141 -11.97 27.98 -0.27
N VAL A 142 -10.65 27.97 -0.06
CA VAL A 142 -10.07 28.22 1.26
C VAL A 142 -10.20 29.69 1.63
N ARG A 143 -10.92 29.97 2.71
CA ARG A 143 -11.05 31.27 3.37
C ARG A 143 -10.08 31.30 4.55
N PHE A 144 -9.17 32.27 4.59
CA PHE A 144 -8.30 32.48 5.76
C PHE A 144 -9.09 33.18 6.89
N LEU A 145 -8.85 32.77 8.13
CA LEU A 145 -9.57 33.26 9.30
C LEU A 145 -8.69 34.24 10.12
N PRO A 146 -9.27 35.31 10.69
CA PRO A 146 -8.56 36.18 11.62
C PRO A 146 -8.33 35.46 12.95
N ARG A 147 -7.29 35.88 13.70
CA ARG A 147 -6.88 35.21 14.96
C ARG A 147 -7.96 35.21 16.05
N ASN A 148 -8.90 36.15 15.98
CA ASN A 148 -10.02 36.32 16.91
C ASN A 148 -11.34 35.68 16.44
N ALA A 149 -11.34 34.93 15.33
CA ALA A 149 -12.53 34.18 14.93
C ALA A 149 -12.88 33.12 15.98
N ASP A 150 -14.18 32.86 16.17
CA ASP A 150 -14.67 31.93 17.17
C ASP A 150 -14.07 30.52 16.98
N SER A 151 -13.13 30.15 17.86
CA SER A 151 -12.62 28.78 17.92
C SER A 151 -13.70 27.86 18.47
N CYS A 152 -13.96 26.76 17.74
CA CYS A 152 -14.91 25.74 18.16
C CYS A 152 -14.41 24.91 19.37
N SER A 153 -13.19 25.16 19.84
CA SER A 153 -12.53 24.46 20.95
C SER A 153 -12.73 25.12 22.33
N ASN A 154 -13.21 26.37 22.40
CA ASN A 154 -13.45 27.09 23.66
C ASN A 154 -14.56 26.45 24.54
N LEU A 155 -15.19 25.36 24.07
CA LEU A 155 -16.20 24.57 24.78
C LEU A 155 -15.63 23.31 25.46
N VAL A 156 -14.31 23.15 25.58
CA VAL A 156 -13.67 22.02 26.30
C VAL A 156 -13.73 22.21 27.83
N ALA A 157 -14.28 23.31 28.33
CA ALA A 157 -14.40 23.61 29.76
C ALA A 157 -15.78 23.23 30.34
N SER A 158 -15.92 21.99 30.79
CA SER A 158 -16.73 21.67 31.97
C SER A 158 -16.12 20.46 32.68
N GLU A 159 -15.38 20.72 33.76
CA GLU A 159 -14.97 19.69 34.71
C GLU A 159 -16.23 19.01 35.27
N GLY A 160 -16.18 17.69 35.47
CA GLY A 160 -17.31 16.94 35.99
C GLY A 160 -17.67 17.41 37.40
N ALA A 161 -18.97 17.68 37.64
CA ALA A 161 -19.47 18.00 38.97
C ALA A 161 -19.29 16.80 39.91
N ALA A 162 -18.21 16.84 40.71
CA ALA A 162 -17.92 15.82 41.70
C ALA A 162 -18.88 15.93 42.90
N GLN A 163 -20.03 15.25 42.81
CA GLN A 163 -20.93 15.12 43.95
C GLN A 163 -20.44 14.01 44.87
N GLN A 164 -20.07 14.38 46.10
CA GLN A 164 -19.47 13.47 47.08
C GLN A 164 -20.42 12.35 47.51
N VAL A 165 -20.04 11.10 47.25
CA VAL A 165 -20.35 9.96 48.12
C VAL A 165 -19.06 9.15 48.29
N GLY A 166 -18.63 8.93 49.53
CA GLY A 166 -17.27 8.45 49.81
C GLY A 166 -17.17 6.93 49.97
N SER A 167 -15.98 6.38 49.69
CA SER A 167 -15.24 5.42 50.55
C SER A 167 -14.15 4.67 49.77
N SER A 168 -12.92 4.76 50.30
CA SER A 168 -11.86 3.74 50.28
C SER A 168 -11.28 3.19 48.95
N ARG A 169 -10.03 3.61 48.71
CA ARG A 169 -8.90 2.83 48.14
C ARG A 169 -9.01 2.32 46.69
N CYS A 170 -8.47 3.11 45.77
CA CYS A 170 -7.30 2.69 44.98
C CYS A 170 -6.55 3.94 44.46
N THR A 171 -5.28 4.09 44.84
CA THR A 171 -4.44 5.22 44.43
C THR A 171 -3.23 4.70 43.65
N GLU A 172 -3.22 4.88 42.33
CA GLU A 172 -1.96 5.07 41.58
C GLU A 172 -2.21 5.68 40.18
N ARG A 173 -1.70 6.90 39.99
CA ARG A 173 -1.43 7.61 38.73
C ARG A 173 -2.48 7.52 37.59
N ALA A 174 -3.50 8.36 37.70
CA ALA A 174 -3.88 9.18 36.55
C ALA A 174 -2.94 10.41 36.50
N GLU A 175 -2.26 10.66 35.38
CA GLU A 175 -1.45 11.88 35.24
C GLU A 175 -2.37 13.08 35.02
N VAL A 176 -2.35 14.00 35.99
CA VAL A 176 -3.05 15.28 35.92
C VAL A 176 -2.32 16.16 34.90
N ILE A 177 -2.87 16.25 33.69
CA ILE A 177 -2.42 17.24 32.71
C ILE A 177 -2.95 18.61 33.15
N GLU A 178 -2.08 19.45 33.69
CA GLU A 178 -2.44 20.79 34.16
C GLU A 178 -3.15 21.61 33.06
N ALA A 179 -4.35 22.09 33.39
CA ALA A 179 -5.22 22.82 32.47
C ALA A 179 -4.78 24.28 32.31
N THR A 180 -3.66 24.51 31.63
CA THR A 180 -3.45 25.81 30.98
C THR A 180 -4.51 25.97 29.88
N PRO A 181 -5.23 27.12 29.81
CA PRO A 181 -6.25 27.32 28.78
C PRO A 181 -5.60 27.29 27.41
N LYS A 182 -5.90 26.23 26.65
CA LYS A 182 -5.32 25.93 25.34
C LYS A 182 -5.87 26.90 24.29
N THR A 183 -5.19 28.03 24.10
CA THR A 183 -5.55 29.02 23.09
C THR A 183 -5.33 28.46 21.67
N TRP A 184 -6.39 27.96 21.05
CA TRP A 184 -6.37 27.54 19.66
C TRP A 184 -6.51 28.75 18.74
N ILE A 185 -5.71 28.78 17.67
CA ILE A 185 -5.72 29.84 16.67
C ILE A 185 -6.30 29.28 15.37
N PRO A 186 -7.48 29.75 14.91
CA PRO A 186 -8.01 29.36 13.61
C PRO A 186 -7.15 29.94 12.49
N LEU A 187 -6.82 29.11 11.48
CA LEU A 187 -6.02 29.54 10.33
C LEU A 187 -6.87 29.72 9.09
N ALA A 188 -7.70 28.74 8.77
CA ALA A 188 -8.50 28.73 7.56
C ALA A 188 -9.68 27.74 7.63
N GLU A 189 -10.64 27.93 6.73
CA GLU A 189 -11.77 27.03 6.51
C GLU A 189 -12.09 26.88 5.01
N CYS A 190 -12.84 25.85 4.65
CA CYS A 190 -13.46 25.71 3.34
C CYS A 190 -14.74 24.89 3.42
N ASP A 191 -15.67 25.14 2.51
CA ASP A 191 -16.92 24.36 2.43
C ASP A 191 -16.59 22.89 2.09
N ALA A 192 -17.30 21.96 2.73
CA ALA A 192 -17.13 20.52 2.59
C ALA A 192 -18.29 19.93 1.78
N HIS A 193 -17.99 19.41 0.59
CA HIS A 193 -18.98 18.87 -0.34
C HIS A 193 -19.12 17.34 -0.25
N PHE A 194 -19.13 16.84 0.99
CA PHE A 194 -19.18 15.42 1.35
C PHE A 194 -19.61 15.28 2.82
N PRO A 195 -20.21 14.14 3.23
CA PRO A 195 -20.62 13.91 4.60
C PRO A 195 -19.45 13.63 5.55
N LEU A 196 -19.68 13.82 6.86
CA LEU A 196 -18.72 13.53 7.94
C LEU A 196 -18.04 12.16 7.79
N ARG A 197 -18.79 11.11 7.41
CA ARG A 197 -18.27 9.74 7.26
C ARG A 197 -17.09 9.66 6.28
N ALA A 198 -17.15 10.38 5.15
CA ALA A 198 -16.10 10.36 4.14
C ALA A 198 -14.84 11.11 4.60
N TRP A 199 -15.03 12.21 5.35
CA TRP A 199 -13.94 12.90 6.03
C TRP A 199 -13.32 12.06 7.15
N TRP A 200 -14.13 11.35 7.93
CA TRP A 200 -13.65 10.48 9.01
C TRP A 200 -12.76 9.35 8.49
N ILE A 201 -13.20 8.66 7.42
CA ILE A 201 -12.39 7.66 6.72
C ILE A 201 -11.10 8.29 6.19
N THR A 202 -11.19 9.46 5.56
CA THR A 202 -10.02 10.21 5.07
C THR A 202 -9.03 10.52 6.19
N MET A 203 -9.48 11.01 7.35
CA MET A 203 -8.58 11.37 8.44
C MET A 203 -7.93 10.14 9.11
N LEU A 204 -8.62 8.99 9.13
CA LEU A 204 -8.04 7.70 9.52
C LEU A 204 -6.97 7.22 8.52
N GLU A 205 -7.25 7.32 7.21
CA GLU A 205 -6.28 7.01 6.17
C GLU A 205 -5.06 7.94 6.23
N LEU A 206 -5.25 9.24 6.45
CA LEU A 206 -4.16 10.22 6.60
C LEU A 206 -3.41 10.09 7.94
N ALA A 207 -4.03 9.47 8.96
CA ALA A 207 -3.35 9.06 10.19
C ALA A 207 -2.42 7.86 9.96
N ARG A 208 -2.81 6.90 9.12
CA ARG A 208 -1.97 5.72 8.77
C ARG A 208 -0.99 5.97 7.62
N HIS A 209 -1.32 6.86 6.69
CA HIS A 209 -0.56 7.14 5.46
C HIS A 209 -0.25 8.65 5.29
N PRO A 210 0.52 9.26 6.20
CA PRO A 210 0.86 10.69 6.15
C PRO A 210 1.67 11.13 4.93
N GLU A 211 2.34 10.21 4.23
CA GLU A 211 3.03 10.50 2.97
C GLU A 211 2.07 11.01 1.88
N ARG A 212 0.76 10.75 1.99
CA ARG A 212 -0.28 11.34 1.13
C ARG A 212 -0.48 12.84 1.37
N ASN A 213 -0.07 13.36 2.52
CA ASN A 213 -0.09 14.78 2.87
C ASN A 213 1.27 15.49 2.67
N SER A 214 2.39 14.74 2.62
CA SER A 214 3.74 15.33 2.54
C SER A 214 4.74 14.38 1.89
N THR A 215 5.39 14.82 0.81
CA THR A 215 6.44 14.08 0.07
C THR A 215 7.68 13.77 0.90
N TYR A 216 7.99 14.64 1.87
CA TYR A 216 9.12 14.50 2.78
C TYR A 216 8.95 13.34 3.78
N ILE A 217 7.74 12.81 3.93
CA ILE A 217 7.44 11.64 4.76
C ILE A 217 7.49 10.38 3.87
N LEU A 218 8.16 9.33 4.34
CA LEU A 218 8.24 8.04 3.66
C LEU A 218 7.00 7.18 3.96
N ARG A 219 6.68 7.06 5.24
CA ARG A 219 5.53 6.38 5.84
C ARG A 219 5.37 6.81 7.30
N ALA A 220 4.44 6.18 8.02
CA ALA A 220 4.48 6.17 9.48
C ALA A 220 4.24 4.77 10.05
N ASP A 221 5.06 4.39 11.03
CA ASP A 221 4.88 3.16 11.78
C ASP A 221 3.82 3.41 12.88
N ILE A 222 2.87 2.50 13.07
CA ILE A 222 1.88 2.62 14.16
C ILE A 222 2.50 2.03 15.43
N VAL A 223 2.68 2.88 16.44
CA VAL A 223 3.31 2.52 17.73
C VAL A 223 2.26 1.95 18.69
N SER A 224 1.08 2.56 18.76
CA SER A 224 -0.08 2.05 19.49
C SER A 224 -1.39 2.59 18.93
N GLU A 225 -2.48 1.90 19.22
CA GLU A 225 -3.83 2.30 18.83
C GLU A 225 -4.81 1.90 19.94
N ASP A 226 -5.50 2.88 20.51
CA ASP A 226 -6.51 2.70 21.55
C ASP A 226 -7.87 3.13 21.00
N ASP A 227 -8.95 2.37 21.25
CA ASP A 227 -10.31 2.79 20.89
C ASP A 227 -11.38 2.50 21.94
N ALA A 228 -12.51 3.19 21.78
CA ALA A 228 -13.63 3.11 22.73
C ALA A 228 -14.28 1.72 22.82
N GLY A 229 -14.07 0.83 21.83
CA GLY A 229 -14.56 -0.55 21.86
C GLY A 229 -13.67 -1.45 22.72
N THR A 230 -12.37 -1.46 22.42
CA THR A 230 -11.37 -2.21 23.20
C THR A 230 -11.27 -1.73 24.65
N SER A 231 -11.42 -0.42 24.92
CA SER A 231 -11.40 0.12 26.27
C SER A 231 -12.58 -0.37 27.15
N ARG A 232 -13.76 -0.60 26.56
CA ARG A 232 -14.92 -1.20 27.26
C ARG A 232 -14.66 -2.66 27.63
N LEU A 233 -14.25 -3.47 26.65
CA LEU A 233 -13.85 -4.87 26.87
C LEU A 233 -12.72 -5.01 27.90
N ARG A 234 -11.79 -4.04 27.98
CA ARG A 234 -10.70 -4.03 28.96
C ARG A 234 -11.17 -3.65 30.38
N ALA A 235 -12.29 -2.95 30.51
CA ALA A 235 -12.93 -2.67 31.80
C ALA A 235 -13.86 -3.82 32.25
N GLU A 236 -14.56 -4.47 31.31
CA GLU A 236 -15.45 -5.63 31.54
C GLU A 236 -14.71 -6.86 32.09
N VAL A 237 -13.40 -7.01 31.82
CA VAL A 237 -12.56 -8.09 32.38
C VAL A 237 -12.17 -7.84 33.86
N GLY A 238 -12.62 -6.74 34.47
CA GLY A 238 -12.24 -6.33 35.83
C GLY A 238 -13.38 -6.13 36.84
N ALA A 239 -14.65 -6.34 36.49
CA ALA A 239 -15.78 -6.15 37.41
C ALA A 239 -16.94 -7.12 37.14
N ASP A 240 -17.47 -7.71 38.23
CA ASP A 240 -18.63 -8.59 38.21
C ASP A 240 -19.95 -7.84 37.92
N HIS A 241 -21.00 -8.63 37.64
CA HIS A 241 -22.30 -8.27 37.05
C HIS A 241 -23.12 -7.10 37.64
N GLU A 242 -24.15 -6.74 36.85
CA GLU A 242 -25.32 -5.90 37.15
C GLU A 242 -25.14 -4.38 36.99
N ARG A 243 -25.39 -3.88 35.76
CA ARG A 243 -26.05 -2.57 35.49
C ARG A 243 -26.42 -2.30 34.01
N ASP A 244 -26.86 -3.31 33.27
CA ASP A 244 -27.47 -3.10 31.94
C ASP A 244 -29.00 -3.05 32.04
N GLU A 245 -29.56 -1.83 32.16
CA GLU A 245 -30.95 -1.45 31.77
C GLU A 245 -31.26 0.04 32.08
N GLN A 246 -30.43 0.75 32.86
CA GLN A 246 -30.69 2.12 33.33
C GLN A 246 -29.89 3.24 32.64
N GLU A 247 -29.71 3.19 31.32
CA GLU A 247 -29.26 4.36 30.52
C GLU A 247 -30.27 4.81 29.45
N ALA A 248 -31.46 4.20 29.37
CA ALA A 248 -32.48 4.56 28.38
C ALA A 248 -33.50 5.63 28.85
N GLU A 249 -33.53 5.98 30.14
CA GLU A 249 -34.68 6.69 30.74
C GLU A 249 -34.36 7.96 31.57
N LEU A 250 -33.17 8.57 31.38
CA LEU A 250 -32.89 9.95 31.83
C LEU A 250 -32.69 10.92 30.66
N CYS A 251 -33.74 11.10 29.87
CA CYS A 251 -33.87 12.18 28.89
C CYS A 251 -35.06 13.09 29.25
N SER A 252 -35.05 13.63 30.47
CA SER A 252 -36.08 14.55 30.98
C SER A 252 -35.44 15.80 31.60
N GLY A 253 -35.31 16.87 30.80
CA GLY A 253 -35.46 18.23 31.33
C GLY A 253 -34.30 19.22 31.17
N GLU A 254 -33.05 18.82 30.92
CA GLU A 254 -31.93 19.77 30.81
C GLU A 254 -31.15 19.68 29.48
N PRO A 255 -30.64 20.82 28.95
CA PRO A 255 -29.93 20.86 27.68
C PRO A 255 -28.51 20.29 27.82
N LEU A 256 -28.25 19.13 27.21
CA LEU A 256 -26.91 18.56 27.14
C LEU A 256 -25.91 19.56 26.53
N ILE A 257 -24.91 19.95 27.33
CA ILE A 257 -23.76 20.73 26.87
C ILE A 257 -23.02 19.89 25.81
N PRO A 258 -22.84 20.40 24.56
CA PRO A 258 -22.37 19.57 23.46
C PRO A 258 -20.83 19.45 23.49
N VAL A 259 -20.33 18.57 24.36
CA VAL A 259 -18.91 18.23 24.50
C VAL A 259 -18.48 17.21 23.44
N TYR A 260 -17.24 17.31 22.96
CA TYR A 260 -16.64 16.31 22.08
C TYR A 260 -16.31 15.02 22.85
N GLN A 261 -16.86 13.89 22.40
CA GLN A 261 -16.57 12.56 22.95
C GLN A 261 -15.37 11.94 22.23
N TRP A 262 -14.44 11.36 22.99
CA TRP A 262 -13.33 10.59 22.43
C TRP A 262 -13.82 9.32 21.72
N GLN A 263 -13.14 8.91 20.65
CA GLN A 263 -13.47 7.71 19.88
C GLN A 263 -12.27 6.77 19.70
N LYS A 264 -11.09 7.32 19.37
CA LYS A 264 -9.87 6.57 19.07
C LYS A 264 -8.63 7.46 19.22
N THR A 265 -7.50 6.90 19.62
CA THR A 265 -6.18 7.53 19.55
C THR A 265 -5.23 6.61 18.80
N ILE A 266 -4.47 7.16 17.84
CA ILE A 266 -3.41 6.44 17.13
C ILE A 266 -2.09 7.15 17.43
N ILE A 267 -1.14 6.45 18.06
CA ILE A 267 0.24 6.94 18.21
C ILE A 267 1.05 6.41 17.03
N ARG A 268 1.69 7.31 16.28
CA ARG A 268 2.46 6.98 15.08
C ARG A 268 3.85 7.59 15.11
N ARG A 269 4.83 6.91 14.51
CA ARG A 269 6.17 7.41 14.25
C ARG A 269 6.30 7.82 12.79
N LEU A 270 6.36 9.12 12.54
CA LEU A 270 6.60 9.66 11.19
C LEU A 270 8.05 9.41 10.79
N LEU A 271 8.27 8.65 9.70
CA LEU A 271 9.60 8.40 9.15
C LEU A 271 9.87 9.35 7.96
N PRO A 272 10.95 10.15 7.98
CA PRO A 272 11.32 10.99 6.86
C PRO A 272 11.85 10.17 5.67
N ARG A 273 11.65 10.69 4.45
CA ARG A 273 12.20 10.15 3.20
C ARG A 273 13.74 10.22 3.15
N ASN A 274 14.35 11.18 3.85
CA ASN A 274 15.80 11.28 4.01
C ASN A 274 16.20 11.37 5.49
N PRO A 275 16.46 10.23 6.16
CA PRO A 275 16.81 10.18 7.58
C PRO A 275 18.19 10.76 7.92
N ASN A 276 19.01 11.11 6.91
CA ASN A 276 20.29 11.81 7.12
C ASN A 276 20.11 13.33 7.25
N ILE A 277 18.94 13.87 6.89
CA ILE A 277 18.61 15.30 6.95
C ILE A 277 17.64 15.59 8.09
N ASP A 278 16.56 14.81 8.18
CA ASP A 278 15.53 14.96 9.20
C ASP A 278 15.49 13.74 10.14
N ARG A 279 15.16 13.98 11.41
CA ARG A 279 14.89 12.93 12.40
C ARG A 279 13.42 12.48 12.33
N HIS A 280 13.12 11.29 12.84
CA HIS A 280 11.73 10.83 12.98
C HIS A 280 10.97 11.66 14.03
N LEU A 281 9.64 11.64 13.97
CA LEU A 281 8.77 12.36 14.89
C LEU A 281 7.60 11.47 15.33
N ASP A 282 7.52 11.19 16.61
CA ASP A 282 6.35 10.53 17.18
C ASP A 282 5.20 11.53 17.32
N GLN A 283 3.98 11.10 17.06
CA GLN A 283 2.80 11.95 16.98
C GLN A 283 1.55 11.20 17.44
N SER A 284 0.76 11.83 18.29
CA SER A 284 -0.57 11.37 18.66
C SER A 284 -1.63 11.93 17.71
N CYS A 285 -2.50 11.06 17.19
CA CYS A 285 -3.65 11.38 16.36
C CYS A 285 -4.93 11.02 17.11
N THR A 286 -5.55 11.99 17.77
CA THR A 286 -6.75 11.79 18.60
C THR A 286 -8.02 12.12 17.83
N PHE A 287 -8.96 11.17 17.77
CA PHE A 287 -10.24 11.28 17.08
C PHE A 287 -11.38 11.51 18.07
N LEU A 288 -12.17 12.54 17.81
CA LEU A 288 -13.22 13.08 18.67
C LEU A 288 -14.49 13.35 17.83
N ARG A 289 -15.67 13.11 18.40
CA ARG A 289 -16.97 13.27 17.72
C ARG A 289 -17.95 13.99 18.64
N ARG A 290 -18.77 14.88 18.09
CA ARG A 290 -19.79 15.62 18.84
C ARG A 290 -21.14 15.50 18.15
N ARG A 291 -22.16 15.07 18.89
CA ARG A 291 -23.55 15.10 18.41
C ARG A 291 -24.16 16.46 18.73
N ARG A 292 -24.88 17.06 17.78
CA ARG A 292 -25.69 18.26 18.00
C ARG A 292 -27.17 17.90 17.86
N CYS A 293 -27.93 18.09 18.92
CA CYS A 293 -29.39 18.03 18.85
C CYS A 293 -29.88 19.20 17.99
N GLN A 294 -30.72 18.93 16.99
CA GLN A 294 -31.44 19.99 16.32
C GLN A 294 -32.39 20.65 17.33
N LEU A 295 -32.22 21.95 17.58
CA LEU A 295 -33.25 22.73 18.24
C LEU A 295 -34.49 22.71 17.35
N ARG A 296 -35.61 22.19 17.85
CA ARG A 296 -36.91 22.39 17.19
C ARG A 296 -37.08 23.88 16.95
N GLY A 297 -37.24 24.28 15.69
CA GLY A 297 -37.61 25.65 15.36
C GLY A 297 -38.87 26.01 16.12
N ALA A 298 -38.89 27.19 16.75
CA ALA A 298 -40.07 27.74 17.40
C ALA A 298 -41.10 28.11 16.32
N HIS A 299 -41.84 27.11 15.84
CA HIS A 299 -43.03 27.34 15.03
C HIS A 299 -44.12 27.93 15.93
N ASN A 300 -44.67 29.06 15.50
CA ASN A 300 -45.76 29.75 16.18
C ASN A 300 -46.91 28.78 16.53
N GLU A 301 -47.39 28.88 17.77
CA GLU A 301 -48.63 28.22 18.20
C GLU A 301 -49.79 28.73 17.32
N GLY A 302 -50.37 27.88 16.46
CA GLY A 302 -51.31 28.42 15.47
C GLY A 302 -52.01 27.50 14.47
N SER A 303 -51.85 26.17 14.49
CA SER A 303 -52.79 25.26 13.81
C SER A 303 -52.64 23.83 14.32
N ALA A 304 -53.74 23.25 14.81
CA ALA A 304 -53.79 21.85 15.20
C ALA A 304 -54.21 20.98 14.01
N ASP A 305 -53.28 20.17 13.50
CA ASP A 305 -53.59 18.97 12.70
C ASP A 305 -52.42 17.95 12.84
N PRO A 306 -52.67 16.72 13.33
CA PRO A 306 -51.63 15.72 13.51
C PRO A 306 -51.49 14.82 12.27
N ILE A 307 -50.62 15.19 11.33
CA ILE A 307 -50.19 14.28 10.26
C ILE A 307 -48.94 13.52 10.73
N ALA A 308 -49.07 12.20 10.82
CA ALA A 308 -47.96 11.31 11.12
C ALA A 308 -47.17 10.99 9.84
N ASP A 309 -45.88 11.33 9.83
CA ASP A 309 -44.86 10.50 9.16
C ASP A 309 -43.59 10.45 10.03
N GLY A 310 -42.96 9.29 10.07
CA GLY A 310 -41.97 8.88 11.08
C GLY A 310 -40.51 9.10 10.70
N THR A 311 -40.21 10.01 9.77
CA THR A 311 -38.84 10.33 9.36
C THR A 311 -38.15 11.25 10.37
N LYS A 312 -37.62 10.68 11.46
CA LYS A 312 -36.64 11.37 12.31
C LYS A 312 -35.39 11.65 11.48
N ASP A 313 -35.13 12.92 11.15
CA ASP A 313 -33.85 13.32 10.56
C ASP A 313 -32.69 12.81 11.44
N PRO A 314 -31.62 12.26 10.84
CA PRO A 314 -30.50 11.74 11.61
C PRO A 314 -29.81 12.89 12.36
N PRO A 315 -29.38 12.68 13.63
CA PRO A 315 -28.72 13.72 14.40
C PRO A 315 -27.45 14.18 13.67
N LEU A 316 -27.31 15.51 13.54
CA LEU A 316 -26.14 16.11 12.88
C LEU A 316 -24.92 16.02 13.81
N GLU A 317 -23.76 15.72 13.23
CA GLU A 317 -22.54 15.41 13.98
C GLU A 317 -21.33 16.16 13.44
N ASP A 318 -20.45 16.55 14.36
CA ASP A 318 -19.14 17.12 14.05
C ASP A 318 -18.04 16.10 14.32
N GLY A 319 -16.95 16.23 13.55
CA GLY A 319 -15.70 15.52 13.78
C GLY A 319 -14.59 16.48 14.17
N LEU A 320 -13.73 16.05 15.08
CA LEU A 320 -12.49 16.74 15.44
C LEU A 320 -11.36 15.71 15.48
N VAL A 321 -10.28 15.97 14.77
CA VAL A 321 -9.06 15.16 14.79
C VAL A 321 -7.90 16.05 15.18
N ILE A 322 -7.19 15.70 16.24
CA ILE A 322 -6.06 16.49 16.76
C ILE A 322 -4.77 15.70 16.53
N TYR A 323 -3.84 16.30 15.77
CA TYR A 323 -2.48 15.78 15.60
C TYR A 323 -1.52 16.55 16.52
N THR A 324 -0.96 15.86 17.51
CA THR A 324 -0.06 16.42 18.53
C THR A 324 1.33 15.78 18.38
N PRO A 325 2.36 16.48 17.89
CA PRO A 325 3.74 15.98 17.95
C PRO A 325 4.14 15.69 19.40
N LEU A 326 4.73 14.53 19.63
CA LEU A 326 5.26 14.09 20.90
C LEU A 326 6.74 14.51 20.97
N VAL A 327 6.99 15.60 21.70
CA VAL A 327 8.31 16.17 21.96
C VAL A 327 8.57 16.17 23.46
N ASP A 328 9.82 15.99 23.88
CA ASP A 328 10.16 16.01 25.31
C ASP A 328 9.96 17.42 25.86
N SER A 329 9.07 17.56 26.85
CA SER A 329 8.74 18.81 27.51
C SER A 329 9.79 19.26 28.54
N GLN A 330 10.76 18.41 28.88
CA GLN A 330 11.86 18.70 29.79
C GLN A 330 13.11 19.26 29.08
N GLU A 331 13.19 19.18 27.74
CA GLU A 331 14.25 19.84 26.99
C GLU A 331 14.09 21.37 27.01
N THR A 332 15.23 22.08 26.91
CA THR A 332 15.29 23.55 26.93
C THR A 332 14.61 24.23 25.73
N ASP A 333 14.44 23.51 24.61
CA ASP A 333 13.71 24.00 23.44
C ASP A 333 12.93 22.87 22.73
N PRO A 334 11.66 22.63 23.10
CA PRO A 334 10.82 21.64 22.44
C PRO A 334 10.35 22.07 21.03
N GLU A 335 10.60 23.30 20.58
CA GLU A 335 10.33 23.73 19.20
C GLU A 335 11.48 23.35 18.25
N ALA A 336 12.72 23.30 18.75
CA ALA A 336 13.89 22.78 18.03
C ALA A 336 13.77 21.27 17.71
N GLN A 337 12.94 20.55 18.48
CA GLN A 337 12.66 19.13 18.27
C GLN A 337 11.79 18.81 17.04
N ILE A 338 11.11 19.80 16.45
CA ILE A 338 10.21 19.61 15.31
C ILE A 338 11.01 19.55 13.99
N PRO A 339 10.98 18.42 13.24
CA PRO A 339 11.67 18.28 11.95
C PRO A 339 11.14 19.21 10.86
N PHE A 340 11.92 19.44 9.80
CA PHE A 340 11.60 20.38 8.73
C PHE A 340 10.28 20.06 8.00
N TYR A 341 9.95 18.77 7.90
CA TYR A 341 8.75 18.28 7.22
C TYR A 341 7.44 18.47 7.99
N HIS A 342 7.49 18.90 9.26
CA HIS A 342 6.32 19.17 10.09
C HIS A 342 6.22 20.68 10.39
N PRO A 343 5.01 21.29 10.42
CA PRO A 343 4.86 22.68 10.87
C PRO A 343 5.31 22.83 12.33
N LYS A 344 5.97 23.94 12.66
CA LYS A 344 6.39 24.27 14.04
C LYS A 344 5.19 24.71 14.88
N VAL A 345 4.45 23.72 15.37
CA VAL A 345 3.22 23.88 16.16
C VAL A 345 3.15 22.79 17.23
N LYS A 346 2.56 23.12 18.39
CA LYS A 346 2.28 22.15 19.46
C LYS A 346 1.17 21.17 19.10
N ALA A 347 0.21 21.60 18.27
CA ALA A 347 -0.87 20.75 17.77
C ALA A 347 -1.51 21.34 16.50
N LEU A 348 -2.08 20.46 15.67
CA LEU A 348 -3.00 20.77 14.57
C LEU A 348 -4.37 20.19 14.90
N ALA A 349 -5.44 20.99 14.84
CA ALA A 349 -6.82 20.53 14.97
C ALA A 349 -7.54 20.64 13.62
N TYR A 350 -8.04 19.51 13.16
CA TYR A 350 -8.84 19.35 11.95
C TYR A 350 -10.30 19.18 12.36
N HIS A 351 -11.16 20.12 11.98
CA HIS A 351 -12.58 20.09 12.28
C HIS A 351 -13.39 19.81 11.02
N TYR A 352 -14.38 18.91 11.13
CA TYR A 352 -15.54 18.86 10.26
C TYR A 352 -16.73 19.38 11.06
N ILE A 353 -17.30 20.49 10.59
CA ILE A 353 -18.45 21.17 11.19
C ILE A 353 -19.65 20.91 10.28
N ALA A 354 -20.66 20.16 10.73
CA ALA A 354 -21.90 20.01 9.93
C ALA A 354 -22.58 21.37 9.73
N ASP A 355 -23.17 21.61 8.54
CA ASP A 355 -23.97 22.81 8.26
C ASP A 355 -25.41 22.59 8.76
N HIS A 356 -25.93 23.53 9.55
CA HIS A 356 -27.26 23.45 10.18
C HIS A 356 -28.32 24.27 9.45
N LYS A 357 -27.94 24.98 8.38
CA LYS A 357 -28.82 25.97 7.71
C LYS A 357 -29.36 25.50 6.36
N ARG A 358 -28.98 24.31 5.89
CA ARG A 358 -29.42 23.75 4.60
C ARG A 358 -30.27 22.49 4.79
N ALA A 359 -31.28 22.32 3.95
CA ALA A 359 -32.14 21.13 3.95
C ALA A 359 -31.40 19.83 3.57
N ASP A 360 -30.19 19.92 3.01
CA ASP A 360 -29.31 18.80 2.67
C ASP A 360 -28.11 18.66 3.64
N ALA A 361 -28.22 19.20 4.86
CA ALA A 361 -27.22 19.18 5.94
C ALA A 361 -26.46 17.84 6.13
N ALA A 362 -27.13 16.70 5.93
CA ALA A 362 -26.52 15.37 6.03
C ALA A 362 -25.43 15.08 4.96
N LYS A 363 -25.32 15.91 3.92
CA LYS A 363 -24.40 15.75 2.78
C LYS A 363 -23.27 16.80 2.73
N TYR A 364 -23.35 17.85 3.54
CA TYR A 364 -22.45 19.02 3.47
C TYR A 364 -21.96 19.47 4.86
N GLY A 365 -20.89 20.25 4.88
CA GLY A 365 -20.37 20.87 6.10
C GLY A 365 -19.31 21.92 5.79
N THR A 366 -18.46 22.22 6.77
CA THR A 366 -17.30 23.09 6.66
C THR A 366 -16.09 22.40 7.27
N LEU A 367 -14.99 22.31 6.51
CA LEU A 367 -13.69 21.96 7.08
C LEU A 367 -13.05 23.21 7.68
N ARG A 368 -12.44 23.08 8.87
CA ARG A 368 -11.65 24.14 9.49
C ARG A 368 -10.35 23.59 10.06
N LEU A 369 -9.27 24.36 9.95
CA LEU A 369 -7.97 24.05 10.54
C LEU A 369 -7.61 25.09 11.61
N GLU A 370 -7.35 24.62 12.82
CA GLU A 370 -6.90 25.43 13.96
C GLU A 370 -5.54 24.88 14.47
N VAL A 371 -4.72 25.71 15.12
CA VAL A 371 -3.38 25.33 15.60
C VAL A 371 -3.08 25.82 17.01
N GLN A 372 -2.15 25.15 17.68
CA GLN A 372 -1.49 25.65 18.89
C GLN A 372 -0.03 25.95 18.58
N LEU A 373 0.46 27.13 18.95
CA LEU A 373 1.84 27.54 18.71
C LEU A 373 2.75 27.22 19.90
N PHE A 374 4.06 27.11 19.66
CA PHE A 374 5.04 27.14 20.75
C PHE A 374 5.19 28.57 21.28
N PRO A 375 5.65 28.77 22.54
CA PRO A 375 5.80 30.10 23.11
C PRO A 375 6.76 30.99 22.31
N GLN A 376 7.85 30.42 21.77
CA GLN A 376 8.81 31.17 20.95
C GLN A 376 8.18 31.58 19.60
N THR A 377 7.54 30.65 18.86
CA THR A 377 6.77 31.01 17.65
C THR A 377 5.70 32.08 17.94
N SER A 378 4.99 31.95 19.06
CA SER A 378 3.95 32.92 19.44
C SER A 378 4.53 34.31 19.73
N ALA A 379 5.71 34.38 20.35
CA ALA A 379 6.40 35.64 20.65
C ALA A 379 6.93 36.35 19.40
N THR A 380 7.43 35.62 18.39
CA THR A 380 7.86 36.21 17.11
C THR A 380 6.70 36.69 16.23
N LEU A 381 5.47 36.29 16.55
CA LEU A 381 4.24 36.63 15.83
C LEU A 381 3.46 37.81 16.45
N SER A 382 4.15 38.65 17.22
CA SER A 382 3.67 39.86 17.91
C SER A 382 3.37 41.04 16.96
N SER A 383 2.48 40.82 16.00
CA SER A 383 1.68 41.90 15.40
C SER A 383 0.62 42.38 16.42
N PRO A 384 0.11 43.61 16.34
CA PRO A 384 -0.96 44.08 17.24
C PRO A 384 -2.16 43.14 17.27
N LEU A 385 -2.86 43.08 18.41
CA LEU A 385 -3.99 42.15 18.65
C LEU A 385 -5.11 42.29 17.61
N ASP A 386 -5.27 43.49 17.03
CA ASP A 386 -6.27 43.84 16.03
C ASP A 386 -5.87 43.51 14.58
N SER A 387 -4.69 42.93 14.36
CA SER A 387 -4.18 42.62 13.02
C SER A 387 -4.84 41.35 12.44
N PRO A 388 -5.44 41.40 11.24
CA PRO A 388 -6.22 40.30 10.71
C PRO A 388 -5.32 39.13 10.27
N ALA A 389 -5.36 38.06 11.07
CA ALA A 389 -4.70 36.77 10.84
C ALA A 389 -3.16 36.76 11.00
N LEU A 390 -2.53 35.60 10.76
CA LEU A 390 -1.10 35.57 10.41
C LEU A 390 -0.93 36.19 9.02
N PRO A 391 0.21 36.84 8.71
CA PRO A 391 0.48 37.32 7.36
C PRO A 391 0.23 36.23 6.31
N LEU A 392 -0.41 36.57 5.18
CA LEU A 392 -0.83 35.57 4.17
C LEU A 392 0.37 34.86 3.52
N ASP A 393 1.54 35.49 3.54
CA ASP A 393 2.84 34.97 3.13
C ASP A 393 3.53 34.11 4.21
N HIS A 394 2.95 33.98 5.41
CA HIS A 394 3.47 33.12 6.47
C HIS A 394 3.37 31.64 6.08
N ARG A 395 4.43 30.85 6.41
CA ARG A 395 4.51 29.42 6.04
C ARG A 395 3.28 28.64 6.51
N LEU A 396 2.77 28.90 7.72
CA LEU A 396 1.59 28.21 8.25
C LEU A 396 0.31 28.47 7.44
N MET A 397 0.15 29.64 6.79
CA MET A 397 -1.04 29.90 5.97
C MET A 397 -1.00 29.09 4.67
N ARG A 398 0.17 29.00 4.02
CA ARG A 398 0.36 28.09 2.87
C ARG A 398 0.15 26.63 3.27
N THR A 399 0.69 26.19 4.41
CA THR A 399 0.49 24.84 4.94
C THR A 399 -0.99 24.58 5.28
N ALA A 400 -1.70 25.54 5.89
CA ALA A 400 -3.11 25.39 6.23
C ALA A 400 -4.00 25.24 5.01
N LYS A 401 -3.78 26.09 3.98
CA LYS A 401 -4.42 25.95 2.68
C LYS A 401 -4.16 24.56 2.12
N SER A 402 -2.89 24.12 2.10
CA SER A 402 -2.53 22.82 1.55
C SER A 402 -3.22 21.64 2.27
N LEU A 403 -3.22 21.64 3.61
CA LEU A 403 -3.83 20.59 4.42
C LEU A 403 -5.36 20.52 4.24
N LEU A 404 -6.05 21.66 4.18
CA LEU A 404 -7.50 21.70 3.87
C LEU A 404 -7.76 21.22 2.44
N GLU A 405 -6.92 21.61 1.49
CA GLU A 405 -7.12 21.28 0.09
C GLU A 405 -6.95 19.78 -0.20
N THR A 406 -6.00 19.12 0.48
CA THR A 406 -5.78 17.66 0.41
C THR A 406 -6.91 16.88 1.08
N GLN A 407 -7.31 17.23 2.31
CA GLN A 407 -8.47 16.64 2.98
C GLN A 407 -9.72 16.69 2.09
N HIS A 408 -9.97 17.86 1.48
CA HIS A 408 -11.14 18.04 0.62
C HIS A 408 -11.11 17.13 -0.62
N LYS A 409 -9.95 16.80 -1.23
CA LYS A 409 -9.97 15.74 -2.27
C LYS A 409 -10.32 14.40 -1.68
N HIS A 410 -9.53 13.92 -0.72
CA HIS A 410 -9.62 12.53 -0.28
C HIS A 410 -11.02 12.22 0.25
N SER A 411 -11.63 13.17 0.97
CA SER A 411 -13.02 13.06 1.46
C SER A 411 -14.04 13.12 0.33
N PHE A 412 -13.85 13.99 -0.67
CA PHE A 412 -14.73 14.07 -1.83
C PHE A 412 -14.68 12.79 -2.68
N GLY A 413 -13.49 12.24 -2.93
CA GLY A 413 -13.30 10.97 -3.64
C GLY A 413 -13.92 9.79 -2.89
N SER A 414 -13.68 9.71 -1.57
CA SER A 414 -14.28 8.71 -0.68
C SER A 414 -15.82 8.74 -0.69
N ALA A 415 -16.42 9.94 -0.81
CA ALA A 415 -17.88 10.09 -0.87
C ALA A 415 -18.49 9.75 -2.24
N ASN A 416 -17.79 10.03 -3.34
CA ASN A 416 -18.33 9.94 -4.71
C ASN A 416 -17.78 8.72 -5.48
N SER A 417 -17.82 7.55 -4.83
CA SER A 417 -17.56 6.25 -5.45
C SER A 417 -16.17 6.03 -6.06
N TYR A 418 -15.11 6.68 -5.55
CA TYR A 418 -13.74 6.26 -5.86
C TYR A 418 -13.47 4.86 -5.27
N GLN A 419 -13.69 3.83 -6.08
CA GLN A 419 -13.23 2.47 -5.78
C GLN A 419 -11.82 2.32 -6.36
N LYS A 420 -10.82 2.23 -5.48
CA LYS A 420 -9.44 1.92 -5.88
C LYS A 420 -9.44 0.53 -6.55
N ARG A 421 -9.22 0.47 -7.86
CA ARG A 421 -9.27 -0.79 -8.62
C ARG A 421 -8.05 -1.69 -8.38
N VAL A 422 -6.91 -1.09 -8.03
CA VAL A 422 -5.64 -1.78 -7.78
C VAL A 422 -5.33 -1.70 -6.29
N HIS A 423 -5.37 -2.82 -5.59
CA HIS A 423 -4.87 -2.92 -4.22
C HIS A 423 -3.39 -3.37 -4.25
N HIS A 424 -2.58 -2.70 -3.45
CA HIS A 424 -1.19 -3.09 -3.18
C HIS A 424 -1.10 -3.59 -1.74
N ASP A 425 0.00 -4.26 -1.44
CA ASP A 425 0.42 -4.62 -0.08
C ASP A 425 -0.54 -5.64 0.57
N VAL A 426 -1.02 -6.60 -0.24
CA VAL A 426 -2.07 -7.57 0.15
C VAL A 426 -1.50 -8.96 0.48
N VAL A 427 -0.43 -9.35 -0.22
CA VAL A 427 0.32 -10.59 0.03
C VAL A 427 1.55 -10.32 0.90
N VAL A 428 2.30 -9.25 0.60
CA VAL A 428 3.46 -8.80 1.38
C VAL A 428 3.13 -7.43 2.00
N PRO A 429 3.26 -7.24 3.32
CA PRO A 429 3.04 -5.94 3.96
C PRO A 429 3.98 -4.87 3.43
N ARG A 430 3.45 -3.67 3.20
CA ARG A 430 4.18 -2.51 2.66
C ARG A 430 5.48 -2.23 3.39
N ASP A 431 5.42 -2.24 4.72
CA ASP A 431 6.51 -1.74 5.56
C ASP A 431 7.69 -2.72 5.52
N ALA A 432 7.40 -4.03 5.60
CA ALA A 432 8.38 -5.10 5.43
C ALA A 432 9.05 -5.06 4.04
N PHE A 433 8.25 -4.87 2.98
CA PHE A 433 8.78 -4.67 1.63
C PHE A 433 9.70 -3.44 1.55
N GLN A 434 9.26 -2.30 2.07
CA GLN A 434 10.01 -1.04 2.01
C GLN A 434 11.34 -1.13 2.78
N ASP A 435 11.35 -1.77 3.96
CA ASP A 435 12.55 -1.90 4.78
C ASP A 435 13.60 -2.76 4.09
N THR A 436 13.20 -3.92 3.55
CA THR A 436 14.11 -4.76 2.76
C THR A 436 14.51 -4.07 1.44
N TYR A 437 13.62 -3.39 0.73
CA TYR A 437 13.97 -2.67 -0.49
C TYR A 437 14.99 -1.55 -0.24
N VAL A 438 14.82 -0.74 0.80
CA VAL A 438 15.78 0.31 1.18
C VAL A 438 17.13 -0.31 1.58
N ARG A 439 17.13 -1.41 2.34
CA ARG A 439 18.34 -2.15 2.72
C ARG A 439 19.09 -2.67 1.48
N LEU A 440 18.40 -3.29 0.54
CA LEU A 440 18.98 -3.78 -0.73
C LEU A 440 19.49 -2.61 -1.58
N LYS A 441 18.73 -1.52 -1.70
CA LYS A 441 19.11 -0.31 -2.43
C LYS A 441 20.40 0.31 -1.90
N VAL A 442 20.53 0.47 -0.58
CA VAL A 442 21.76 0.97 0.07
C VAL A 442 22.94 0.01 -0.16
N LYS A 443 22.71 -1.30 -0.09
CA LYS A 443 23.76 -2.33 -0.23
C LYS A 443 24.28 -2.49 -1.66
N TYR A 444 23.41 -2.37 -2.68
CA TYR A 444 23.72 -2.82 -4.03
C TYR A 444 23.60 -1.76 -5.14
N ALA A 445 22.72 -0.76 -5.01
CA ALA A 445 22.35 0.06 -6.17
C ALA A 445 23.54 0.80 -6.80
N PHE A 446 24.47 1.32 -5.99
CA PHE A 446 25.66 2.02 -6.47
C PHE A 446 26.60 1.09 -7.27
N GLU A 447 26.92 -0.08 -6.71
CA GLU A 447 27.79 -1.08 -7.35
C GLU A 447 27.20 -1.56 -8.69
N LEU A 448 25.90 -1.87 -8.70
CA LEU A 448 25.20 -2.43 -9.85
C LEU A 448 25.01 -1.39 -10.97
N THR A 449 24.64 -0.16 -10.63
CA THR A 449 24.41 0.92 -11.60
C THR A 449 25.72 1.35 -12.27
N GLN A 450 26.78 1.57 -11.49
CA GLN A 450 28.10 1.93 -12.05
C GLN A 450 28.70 0.80 -12.88
N GLY A 451 28.43 -0.45 -12.50
CA GLY A 451 28.95 -1.64 -13.15
C GLY A 451 28.07 -2.23 -14.25
N TRP A 452 27.03 -1.54 -14.71
CA TRP A 452 26.05 -2.09 -15.66
C TRP A 452 26.66 -2.43 -17.02
N GLN A 453 26.24 -3.53 -17.66
CA GLN A 453 26.80 -4.03 -18.92
C GLN A 453 25.77 -4.24 -20.04
N GLU A 454 24.47 -4.13 -19.74
CA GLU A 454 23.42 -4.17 -20.78
C GLU A 454 23.22 -2.80 -21.43
N ARG A 455 22.56 -2.79 -22.59
CA ARG A 455 22.20 -1.54 -23.31
C ARG A 455 20.98 -0.83 -22.71
N THR A 456 20.21 -1.51 -21.89
CA THR A 456 19.01 -0.96 -21.25
C THR A 456 19.39 -0.03 -20.10
N ASP A 457 18.48 0.85 -19.69
CA ASP A 457 18.74 1.78 -18.58
C ASP A 457 18.92 1.02 -17.24
N PRO A 458 20.06 1.19 -16.52
CA PRO A 458 20.23 0.62 -15.19
C PRO A 458 19.28 1.21 -14.15
N GLN A 459 18.83 2.47 -14.28
CA GLN A 459 17.94 3.08 -13.29
C GLN A 459 16.54 2.46 -13.29
N LYS A 460 16.08 1.94 -14.43
CA LYS A 460 14.93 1.03 -14.49
C LYS A 460 15.28 -0.37 -13.96
N HIS A 461 16.20 -1.08 -14.62
CA HIS A 461 16.35 -2.53 -14.43
C HIS A 461 16.98 -2.94 -13.09
N VAL A 462 17.95 -2.19 -12.58
CA VAL A 462 18.57 -2.50 -11.27
C VAL A 462 17.55 -2.32 -10.14
N PHE A 463 16.73 -1.27 -10.21
CA PHE A 463 15.77 -0.96 -9.15
C PHE A 463 14.51 -1.81 -9.24
N GLU A 464 14.14 -2.27 -10.45
CA GLU A 464 13.14 -3.32 -10.68
C GLU A 464 13.56 -4.64 -10.04
N ASP A 465 14.75 -5.17 -10.36
CA ASP A 465 15.23 -6.44 -9.80
C ASP A 465 15.48 -6.35 -8.28
N LEU A 466 15.90 -5.19 -7.74
CA LEU A 466 15.97 -4.95 -6.29
C LEU A 466 14.58 -4.98 -5.64
N GLY A 467 13.55 -4.49 -6.33
CA GLY A 467 12.16 -4.56 -5.87
C GLY A 467 11.61 -5.98 -5.90
N ILE A 468 11.83 -6.73 -6.99
CA ILE A 468 11.43 -8.14 -7.09
C ILE A 468 12.16 -8.98 -6.04
N ALA A 469 13.46 -8.76 -5.83
CA ALA A 469 14.22 -9.41 -4.77
C ALA A 469 13.68 -9.08 -3.37
N ALA A 470 13.33 -7.81 -3.10
CA ALA A 470 12.73 -7.44 -1.82
C ALA A 470 11.39 -8.15 -1.58
N PHE A 471 10.52 -8.19 -2.60
CA PHE A 471 9.25 -8.87 -2.53
C PHE A 471 9.41 -10.38 -2.29
N LEU A 472 10.31 -11.04 -3.02
CA LEU A 472 10.61 -12.47 -2.85
C LEU A 472 11.13 -12.81 -1.46
N ILE A 473 12.04 -12.01 -0.91
CA ILE A 473 12.62 -12.23 0.43
C ILE A 473 11.55 -12.16 1.52
N GLU A 474 10.62 -11.20 1.44
CA GLU A 474 9.51 -11.09 2.40
C GLU A 474 8.43 -12.18 2.16
N LEU A 475 8.13 -12.50 0.90
CA LEU A 475 7.19 -13.58 0.54
C LEU A 475 7.68 -14.94 1.06
N TRP A 476 8.98 -15.24 0.92
CA TRP A 476 9.58 -16.47 1.42
C TRP A 476 9.68 -16.50 2.95
N ARG A 477 9.86 -15.36 3.63
CA ARG A 477 9.82 -15.29 5.09
C ARG A 477 8.50 -15.81 5.67
N ASP A 478 7.37 -15.42 5.08
CA ASP A 478 6.03 -15.89 5.46
C ASP A 478 5.76 -17.32 4.93
N THR A 479 6.04 -17.57 3.65
CA THR A 479 5.73 -18.86 2.99
C THR A 479 6.54 -20.03 3.53
N TYR A 480 7.78 -19.77 3.96
CA TYR A 480 8.75 -20.78 4.41
C TYR A 480 9.22 -20.54 5.85
N GLU A 481 8.37 -19.95 6.72
CA GLU A 481 8.70 -19.68 8.13
C GLU A 481 9.30 -20.92 8.84
N GLN A 482 8.68 -22.10 8.64
CA GLN A 482 9.12 -23.39 9.20
C GLN A 482 10.50 -23.87 8.69
N HIS A 483 10.99 -23.27 7.60
CA HIS A 483 12.30 -23.52 6.99
C HIS A 483 13.22 -22.29 7.09
N GLY A 484 12.96 -21.39 8.05
CA GLY A 484 13.78 -20.19 8.29
C GLY A 484 13.60 -19.08 7.26
N GLY A 485 12.49 -19.09 6.51
CA GLY A 485 12.18 -18.11 5.47
C GLY A 485 12.87 -18.36 4.13
N VAL A 486 13.35 -19.58 3.87
CA VAL A 486 14.09 -19.97 2.67
C VAL A 486 13.41 -21.16 1.98
N PRO A 487 13.24 -21.16 0.64
CA PRO A 487 12.74 -22.34 -0.08
C PRO A 487 13.65 -23.56 0.14
N PRO A 488 13.14 -24.72 0.60
CA PRO A 488 13.98 -25.88 0.95
C PRO A 488 14.82 -26.43 -0.22
N GLY A 489 14.26 -26.45 -1.43
CA GLY A 489 14.96 -26.83 -2.66
C GLY A 489 15.74 -25.69 -3.33
N GLY A 490 15.80 -24.51 -2.70
CA GLY A 490 16.25 -23.28 -3.32
C GLY A 490 15.28 -22.72 -4.37
N PHE A 491 15.68 -21.67 -5.08
CA PHE A 491 14.89 -21.08 -6.16
C PHE A 491 15.41 -21.46 -7.55
N VAL A 492 14.54 -21.45 -8.56
CA VAL A 492 14.91 -21.56 -9.97
C VAL A 492 14.28 -20.41 -10.75
N ASP A 493 15.09 -19.54 -11.34
CA ASP A 493 14.64 -18.41 -12.15
C ASP A 493 14.59 -18.79 -13.64
N ILE A 494 13.38 -18.93 -14.16
CA ILE A 494 13.05 -19.49 -15.47
C ILE A 494 12.90 -18.33 -16.47
N GLY A 495 13.88 -18.18 -17.35
CA GLY A 495 13.98 -17.01 -18.23
C GLY A 495 14.73 -15.84 -17.58
N CYS A 496 15.71 -16.13 -16.71
CA CYS A 496 16.43 -15.17 -15.86
C CYS A 496 17.14 -14.00 -16.57
N GLY A 497 17.18 -13.99 -17.91
CA GLY A 497 17.57 -12.82 -18.70
C GLY A 497 18.98 -12.35 -18.39
N ASN A 498 19.09 -11.10 -17.95
CA ASN A 498 20.36 -10.48 -17.62
C ASN A 498 21.08 -11.17 -16.42
N GLY A 499 20.38 -12.01 -15.63
CA GLY A 499 20.89 -12.77 -14.49
C GLY A 499 21.04 -11.99 -13.17
N LEU A 500 20.59 -10.73 -13.10
CA LEU A 500 20.78 -9.86 -11.95
C LEU A 500 19.97 -10.30 -10.73
N LEU A 501 18.68 -10.63 -10.90
CA LEU A 501 17.83 -11.09 -9.81
C LEU A 501 18.44 -12.29 -9.08
N VAL A 502 18.91 -13.29 -9.84
CA VAL A 502 19.64 -14.47 -9.34
C VAL A 502 20.89 -14.07 -8.54
N HIS A 503 21.68 -13.13 -9.06
CA HIS A 503 22.90 -12.63 -8.42
C HIS A 503 22.62 -11.92 -7.09
N ILE A 504 21.56 -11.10 -7.03
CA ILE A 504 21.13 -10.42 -5.79
C ILE A 504 20.69 -11.46 -4.76
N LEU A 505 19.77 -12.36 -5.12
CA LEU A 505 19.20 -13.36 -4.20
C LEU A 505 20.29 -14.29 -3.63
N ARG A 506 21.24 -14.75 -4.45
CA ARG A 506 22.37 -15.56 -3.97
C ARG A 506 23.35 -14.77 -3.09
N ARG A 507 23.60 -13.48 -3.36
CA ARG A 507 24.40 -12.61 -2.46
C ARG A 507 23.67 -12.27 -1.15
N GLU A 508 22.36 -12.44 -1.10
CA GLU A 508 21.54 -12.37 0.10
C GLU A 508 21.45 -13.72 0.85
N GLY A 509 22.07 -14.78 0.33
CA GLY A 509 22.19 -16.09 0.98
C GLY A 509 21.15 -17.13 0.54
N PHE A 510 20.27 -16.80 -0.42
CA PHE A 510 19.27 -17.73 -0.92
C PHE A 510 19.89 -18.69 -1.95
N PRO A 511 19.85 -20.02 -1.73
CA PRO A 511 20.32 -20.99 -2.71
C PRO A 511 19.36 -21.04 -3.91
N GLY A 512 19.91 -21.14 -5.11
CA GLY A 512 19.12 -21.22 -6.33
C GLY A 512 19.93 -20.94 -7.59
N TYR A 513 19.32 -21.01 -8.77
CA TYR A 513 20.01 -20.74 -10.04
C TYR A 513 19.06 -20.16 -11.10
N GLY A 514 19.62 -19.47 -12.09
CA GLY A 514 18.89 -18.98 -13.25
C GLY A 514 19.14 -19.82 -14.49
N ILE A 515 18.14 -19.89 -15.36
CA ILE A 515 18.22 -20.49 -16.68
C ILE A 515 17.70 -19.52 -17.75
N ASP A 516 18.39 -19.44 -18.90
CA ASP A 516 17.97 -18.68 -20.08
C ASP A 516 18.43 -19.44 -21.35
N LEU A 517 17.74 -19.23 -22.46
CA LEU A 517 18.09 -19.79 -23.78
C LEU A 517 19.39 -19.22 -24.36
N ARG A 518 19.87 -18.07 -23.84
CA ARG A 518 21.12 -17.40 -24.24
C ARG A 518 21.80 -16.69 -23.06
N ALA A 519 23.12 -16.87 -22.95
CA ALA A 519 23.94 -16.10 -22.01
C ALA A 519 23.92 -14.60 -22.37
N ARG A 520 23.87 -13.72 -21.36
CA ARG A 520 23.87 -12.26 -21.55
C ARG A 520 25.21 -11.62 -21.17
N LYS A 521 25.41 -10.37 -21.60
CA LYS A 521 26.67 -9.64 -21.43
C LYS A 521 27.05 -9.43 -19.96
N SER A 522 26.06 -9.33 -19.08
CA SER A 522 26.28 -9.15 -17.65
C SER A 522 26.73 -10.43 -16.92
N TRP A 523 26.52 -11.63 -17.48
CA TRP A 523 26.80 -12.89 -16.79
C TRP A 523 28.27 -13.06 -16.35
N PRO A 524 29.31 -12.69 -17.14
CA PRO A 524 30.69 -12.74 -16.67
C PRO A 524 30.99 -11.76 -15.52
N ALA A 525 30.34 -10.59 -15.48
CA ALA A 525 30.60 -9.57 -14.46
C ALA A 525 30.20 -10.03 -13.04
N TYR A 526 29.19 -10.88 -12.91
CA TYR A 526 28.74 -11.40 -11.60
C TYR A 526 29.70 -12.43 -10.98
N GLU A 527 30.57 -13.02 -11.79
CA GLU A 527 31.59 -13.98 -11.37
C GLU A 527 32.66 -13.29 -10.51
N THR A 528 33.09 -12.10 -10.94
CA THR A 528 34.07 -11.27 -10.21
C THR A 528 33.45 -10.46 -9.06
N ARG A 529 32.14 -10.16 -9.12
CA ARG A 529 31.42 -9.38 -8.09
C ARG A 529 30.87 -10.23 -6.94
N GLY A 530 31.75 -11.00 -6.30
CA GLY A 530 31.43 -11.74 -5.08
C GLY A 530 30.78 -13.11 -5.29
N GLY A 531 30.96 -13.75 -6.44
CA GLY A 531 30.64 -15.17 -6.64
C GLY A 531 29.15 -15.55 -6.61
N GLY A 532 28.26 -14.56 -6.72
CA GLY A 532 26.81 -14.73 -6.55
C GLY A 532 26.07 -15.39 -7.71
N LYS A 533 26.73 -15.87 -8.77
CA LYS A 533 26.02 -16.41 -9.95
C LYS A 533 25.98 -17.93 -9.98
N ASP A 534 24.82 -18.47 -10.36
CA ASP A 534 24.66 -19.80 -10.94
C ASP A 534 23.65 -19.61 -12.07
N LEU A 535 24.16 -19.45 -13.29
CA LEU A 535 23.41 -19.03 -14.48
C LEU A 535 23.74 -20.02 -15.59
N ARG A 536 22.71 -20.69 -16.12
CA ARG A 536 22.87 -21.87 -16.98
C ARG A 536 22.19 -21.65 -18.33
N LEU A 537 22.90 -22.01 -19.39
CA LEU A 537 22.38 -21.98 -20.75
C LEU A 537 21.52 -23.23 -20.97
N VAL A 538 20.19 -23.10 -20.95
CA VAL A 538 19.26 -24.24 -21.05
C VAL A 538 18.07 -23.88 -21.94
N SER A 539 17.80 -24.71 -22.93
CA SER A 539 16.52 -24.70 -23.65
C SER A 539 15.51 -25.58 -22.91
N LEU A 540 14.36 -25.03 -22.55
CA LEU A 540 13.29 -25.75 -21.85
C LEU A 540 12.18 -26.16 -22.82
N TYR A 541 12.01 -27.46 -23.04
CA TYR A 541 10.80 -28.01 -23.65
C TYR A 541 9.72 -28.23 -22.58
N ALA A 542 9.06 -27.14 -22.19
CA ALA A 542 8.02 -27.15 -21.15
C ALA A 542 6.86 -28.14 -21.41
N PRO A 543 6.33 -28.31 -22.64
CA PRO A 543 5.28 -29.30 -22.88
C PRO A 543 5.70 -30.73 -22.50
N GLY A 544 6.91 -31.16 -22.89
CA GLY A 544 7.39 -32.52 -22.61
C GLY A 544 7.74 -32.77 -21.14
N ILE A 545 8.26 -31.75 -20.43
CA ILE A 545 8.47 -31.84 -18.98
C ILE A 545 7.15 -32.07 -18.26
N VAL A 546 6.12 -31.28 -18.60
CA VAL A 546 4.79 -31.38 -18.01
C VAL A 546 4.06 -32.67 -18.42
N ALA A 547 4.30 -33.17 -19.63
CA ALA A 547 3.71 -34.41 -20.15
C ALA A 547 4.50 -35.69 -19.79
N SER A 548 5.51 -35.63 -18.92
CA SER A 548 6.29 -36.80 -18.49
C SER A 548 5.60 -37.52 -17.32
N ASP A 549 5.49 -38.86 -17.38
CA ASP A 549 4.77 -39.65 -16.35
C ASP A 549 5.49 -39.78 -15.01
N ASP A 550 6.83 -39.84 -15.03
CA ASP A 550 7.58 -40.51 -13.95
C ASP A 550 8.57 -39.60 -13.18
N GLY A 551 8.79 -38.36 -13.63
CA GLY A 551 9.95 -37.55 -13.22
C GLY A 551 11.30 -38.12 -13.68
N LYS A 552 11.33 -39.35 -14.21
CA LYS A 552 12.43 -39.95 -14.97
C LYS A 552 12.47 -39.36 -16.37
N CYS A 553 12.88 -38.09 -16.45
CA CYS A 553 13.41 -37.57 -17.70
C CYS A 553 14.68 -38.34 -18.07
N ASN A 554 14.93 -38.57 -19.36
CA ASN A 554 16.27 -38.99 -19.81
C ASN A 554 17.28 -37.94 -19.33
N PRO A 555 18.35 -38.32 -18.58
CA PRO A 555 19.35 -37.37 -18.12
C PRO A 555 20.16 -36.81 -19.31
N GLY A 556 19.67 -35.72 -19.90
CA GLY A 556 20.24 -35.10 -21.09
C GLY A 556 19.24 -34.32 -21.96
N GLU A 557 17.96 -34.69 -21.95
CA GLU A 557 16.94 -34.06 -22.83
C GLU A 557 16.09 -33.00 -22.13
N PHE A 558 15.84 -33.16 -20.82
CA PHE A 558 14.96 -32.26 -20.07
C PHE A 558 15.54 -31.93 -18.68
N LEU A 559 15.47 -30.64 -18.29
CA LEU A 559 15.91 -30.18 -16.97
C LEU A 559 14.86 -30.53 -15.91
N ALA A 560 15.15 -31.51 -15.06
CA ALA A 560 14.39 -31.74 -13.84
C ALA A 560 14.68 -30.64 -12.81
N PHE A 561 13.64 -30.02 -12.24
CA PHE A 561 13.79 -29.04 -11.16
C PHE A 561 14.08 -29.74 -9.82
N PRO A 562 14.82 -29.11 -8.89
CA PRO A 562 15.06 -29.67 -7.56
C PRO A 562 13.75 -29.89 -6.79
N GLN A 563 13.73 -30.92 -5.95
CA GLN A 563 12.60 -31.16 -5.04
C GLN A 563 12.41 -29.96 -4.10
N ASP A 564 11.16 -29.56 -3.84
CA ASP A 564 10.78 -28.46 -2.95
C ASP A 564 11.37 -27.09 -3.37
N SER A 565 11.66 -26.90 -4.65
CA SER A 565 12.15 -25.63 -5.20
C SER A 565 11.03 -24.61 -5.45
N PHE A 566 11.38 -23.33 -5.39
CA PHE A 566 10.49 -22.22 -5.73
C PHE A 566 10.80 -21.68 -7.14
N LEU A 567 9.82 -21.69 -8.04
CA LEU A 567 10.01 -21.25 -9.42
C LEU A 567 9.72 -19.75 -9.57
N ILE A 568 10.64 -19.00 -10.16
CA ILE A 568 10.47 -17.59 -10.52
C ILE A 568 10.30 -17.54 -12.03
N GLY A 569 9.28 -16.82 -12.50
CA GLY A 569 9.14 -16.43 -13.90
C GLY A 569 9.10 -14.91 -13.99
N ASN A 570 10.28 -14.28 -14.03
CA ASN A 570 10.42 -12.86 -14.30
C ASN A 570 10.76 -12.68 -15.79
N HIS A 571 9.88 -12.04 -16.56
CA HIS A 571 10.03 -11.93 -18.03
C HIS A 571 10.23 -13.28 -18.77
N ALA A 572 9.58 -14.35 -18.30
CA ALA A 572 9.77 -15.73 -18.77
C ALA A 572 9.31 -16.03 -20.23
N ASP A 573 8.95 -15.01 -21.01
CA ASP A 573 8.56 -15.11 -22.43
C ASP A 573 7.55 -16.26 -22.68
N GLU A 574 7.78 -17.19 -23.61
CA GLU A 574 6.86 -18.31 -23.92
C GLU A 574 6.61 -19.25 -22.72
N LEU A 575 7.46 -19.24 -21.68
CA LEU A 575 7.32 -20.09 -20.49
C LEU A 575 6.35 -19.50 -19.44
N THR A 576 5.94 -18.24 -19.59
CA THR A 576 4.97 -17.54 -18.73
C THR A 576 3.69 -18.35 -18.45
N PRO A 577 2.96 -18.89 -19.45
CA PRO A 577 1.79 -19.74 -19.20
C PRO A 577 2.12 -21.12 -18.63
N TYR A 578 3.35 -21.62 -18.80
CA TYR A 578 3.78 -22.92 -18.30
C TYR A 578 4.18 -22.92 -16.82
N LEU A 579 4.56 -21.78 -16.25
CA LEU A 579 5.05 -21.71 -14.86
C LEU A 579 4.15 -22.40 -13.81
N PRO A 580 2.82 -22.18 -13.76
CA PRO A 580 1.95 -22.91 -12.82
C PRO A 580 1.91 -24.43 -13.06
N LEU A 581 2.05 -24.88 -14.32
CA LEU A 581 2.05 -26.30 -14.70
C LEU A 581 3.37 -26.95 -14.30
N LEU A 582 4.51 -26.30 -14.58
CA LEU A 582 5.85 -26.72 -14.17
C LEU A 582 5.96 -26.83 -12.65
N ALA A 583 5.40 -25.88 -11.90
CA ALA A 583 5.34 -25.92 -10.44
C ALA A 583 4.40 -27.03 -9.90
N THR A 584 3.50 -27.58 -10.71
CA THR A 584 2.64 -28.71 -10.32
C THR A 584 3.28 -30.08 -10.58
N VAL A 585 4.18 -30.18 -11.57
CA VAL A 585 4.97 -31.41 -11.83
C VAL A 585 6.33 -31.42 -11.11
N THR A 586 6.78 -30.28 -10.58
CA THR A 586 7.99 -30.18 -9.75
C THR A 586 7.84 -31.06 -8.49
N PRO A 587 8.82 -31.92 -8.14
CA PRO A 587 8.73 -32.78 -6.96
C PRO A 587 8.70 -31.98 -5.65
N GLY A 588 8.01 -32.52 -4.63
CA GLY A 588 7.96 -31.93 -3.29
C GLY A 588 6.56 -31.44 -2.87
N GLU A 589 6.43 -31.09 -1.60
CA GLU A 589 5.18 -30.58 -1.00
C GLU A 589 5.27 -29.06 -0.72
N ASN A 590 6.49 -28.54 -0.59
CA ASN A 590 6.82 -27.14 -0.30
C ASN A 590 7.15 -26.34 -1.57
N VAL A 591 6.82 -26.87 -2.75
CA VAL A 591 6.98 -26.16 -4.02
C VAL A 591 6.12 -24.89 -4.03
N GLY A 592 6.63 -23.81 -4.60
CA GLY A 592 5.87 -22.59 -4.88
C GLY A 592 6.35 -21.91 -6.15
N PHE A 593 5.65 -20.86 -6.59
CA PHE A 593 6.10 -20.02 -7.69
C PHE A 593 5.63 -18.57 -7.60
N ILE A 594 6.35 -17.67 -8.29
CA ILE A 594 5.87 -16.33 -8.67
C ILE A 594 5.96 -16.17 -10.19
N ASN A 595 4.87 -15.71 -10.81
CA ASN A 595 4.79 -15.41 -12.23
C ASN A 595 4.61 -13.89 -12.40
N ILE A 596 5.47 -13.23 -13.19
CA ILE A 596 5.41 -11.79 -13.48
C ILE A 596 5.19 -11.63 -14.99
N PRO A 597 3.93 -11.64 -15.49
CA PRO A 597 3.65 -11.82 -16.91
C PRO A 597 3.91 -10.55 -17.73
N CYS A 598 5.02 -10.50 -18.46
CA CYS A 598 5.39 -9.32 -19.26
C CYS A 598 4.91 -9.35 -20.72
N CYS A 599 4.75 -10.55 -21.28
CA CYS A 599 4.61 -10.81 -22.71
C CYS A 599 3.42 -11.78 -22.92
N PRO A 600 2.39 -11.40 -23.68
CA PRO A 600 1.20 -12.22 -23.82
C PRO A 600 1.46 -13.44 -24.71
N TRP A 601 1.67 -14.61 -24.08
CA TRP A 601 1.88 -15.92 -24.73
C TRP A 601 0.86 -16.97 -24.26
N GLN A 602 0.42 -17.82 -25.18
CA GLN A 602 -0.44 -18.99 -24.95
C GLN A 602 0.41 -20.26 -24.75
N LEU A 603 -0.18 -21.32 -24.21
CA LEU A 603 0.49 -22.63 -24.05
C LEU A 603 1.03 -23.21 -25.37
N ASP A 604 0.40 -22.94 -26.51
CA ASP A 604 0.89 -23.38 -27.83
C ASP A 604 2.11 -22.59 -28.34
N GLY A 605 2.65 -21.65 -27.55
CA GLY A 605 3.75 -20.78 -27.96
C GLY A 605 3.35 -19.69 -28.94
N THR A 606 2.05 -19.42 -29.14
CA THR A 606 1.56 -18.28 -29.94
C THR A 606 1.27 -17.06 -29.07
N ARG A 607 1.21 -15.87 -29.68
CA ARG A 607 0.88 -14.63 -28.94
C ARG A 607 -0.60 -14.59 -28.54
N PHE A 608 -0.88 -14.28 -27.28
CA PHE A 608 -2.25 -14.09 -26.80
C PHE A 608 -2.79 -12.74 -27.27
N GLY A 609 -3.70 -12.77 -28.25
CA GLY A 609 -4.28 -11.57 -28.89
C GLY A 609 -5.63 -11.10 -28.36
N ARG A 610 -6.22 -11.77 -27.36
CA ARG A 610 -7.60 -11.48 -26.90
C ARG A 610 -7.63 -10.21 -26.03
N THR A 611 -8.54 -9.29 -26.33
CA THR A 611 -8.83 -8.10 -25.51
C THR A 611 -9.81 -8.38 -24.36
N LYS A 612 -10.56 -9.49 -24.46
CA LYS A 612 -11.49 -9.98 -23.43
C LYS A 612 -11.21 -11.44 -23.13
N PHE A 613 -11.15 -11.78 -21.83
CA PHE A 613 -11.08 -13.15 -21.34
C PHE A 613 -11.82 -13.21 -20.00
N GLU A 614 -13.01 -13.81 -20.03
CA GLU A 614 -13.87 -13.95 -18.86
C GLU A 614 -13.75 -15.36 -18.29
N VAL A 615 -13.53 -15.44 -16.98
CA VAL A 615 -13.58 -16.68 -16.21
C VAL A 615 -14.94 -16.73 -15.51
N THR A 616 -15.71 -17.80 -15.71
CA THR A 616 -17.07 -17.95 -15.17
C THR A 616 -17.07 -18.60 -13.78
N GLU A 617 -18.18 -18.46 -13.05
CA GLU A 617 -18.33 -19.10 -11.73
C GLU A 617 -18.38 -20.63 -11.85
N GLU A 618 -18.97 -21.18 -12.90
CA GLU A 618 -19.05 -22.62 -13.17
C GLU A 618 -17.65 -23.22 -13.46
N GLN A 619 -16.82 -22.49 -14.20
CA GLN A 619 -15.42 -22.87 -14.42
C GLN A 619 -14.67 -22.95 -13.09
N ILE A 620 -14.79 -21.94 -12.23
CA ILE A 620 -14.15 -21.97 -10.90
C ILE A 620 -14.75 -23.09 -10.02
N ALA A 621 -16.07 -23.26 -10.03
CA ALA A 621 -16.77 -24.26 -9.22
C ALA A 621 -16.35 -25.70 -9.54
N SER A 622 -16.06 -25.99 -10.81
CA SER A 622 -15.60 -27.32 -11.27
C SER A 622 -14.12 -27.60 -10.97
N LEU A 623 -13.29 -26.56 -10.79
CA LEU A 623 -11.87 -26.70 -10.44
C LEU A 623 -11.62 -26.70 -8.92
N LEU A 624 -12.59 -26.23 -8.12
CA LEU A 624 -12.54 -26.27 -6.66
C LEU A 624 -13.04 -27.62 -6.10
N PRO A 625 -12.36 -28.20 -5.09
CA PRO A 625 -12.70 -29.53 -4.60
C PRO A 625 -14.07 -29.58 -3.91
N ALA A 626 -14.88 -30.57 -4.30
CA ALA A 626 -16.26 -30.70 -3.85
C ALA A 626 -16.49 -31.21 -2.40
N PRO A 627 -15.71 -32.16 -1.83
CA PRO A 627 -16.13 -32.87 -0.62
C PRO A 627 -15.69 -32.26 0.73
N PHE A 628 -14.88 -31.19 0.74
CA PHE A 628 -14.20 -30.73 1.97
C PHE A 628 -14.74 -29.42 2.58
N ALA A 629 -15.68 -28.74 1.93
CA ALA A 629 -16.23 -27.47 2.40
C ALA A 629 -17.77 -27.52 2.47
N SER A 630 -18.36 -26.84 3.46
CA SER A 630 -19.82 -26.64 3.49
C SER A 630 -20.27 -25.79 2.30
N SER A 631 -21.55 -25.85 1.93
CA SER A 631 -22.08 -25.07 0.79
C SER A 631 -21.78 -23.56 0.93
N ALA A 632 -21.89 -23.01 2.14
CA ALA A 632 -21.56 -21.62 2.44
C ALA A 632 -20.05 -21.32 2.32
N GLN A 633 -19.18 -22.20 2.82
CA GLN A 633 -17.72 -22.07 2.67
C GLN A 633 -17.30 -22.16 1.20
N ARG A 634 -17.89 -23.08 0.42
CA ARG A 634 -17.61 -23.22 -1.01
C ARG A 634 -18.03 -21.97 -1.80
N ALA A 635 -19.19 -21.38 -1.49
CA ALA A 635 -19.62 -20.12 -2.08
C ALA A 635 -18.66 -18.96 -1.75
N GLN A 636 -18.18 -18.87 -0.50
CA GLN A 636 -17.22 -17.86 -0.07
C GLN A 636 -15.86 -18.02 -0.78
N ILE A 637 -15.34 -19.25 -0.89
CA ILE A 637 -14.08 -19.53 -1.61
C ILE A 637 -14.24 -19.22 -3.10
N LEU A 638 -15.37 -19.57 -3.72
CA LEU A 638 -15.67 -19.28 -5.11
C LEU A 638 -15.69 -17.77 -5.38
N GLN A 639 -16.46 -16.99 -4.60
CA GLN A 639 -16.51 -15.53 -4.74
C GLN A 639 -15.14 -14.89 -4.53
N LYS A 640 -14.38 -15.32 -3.51
CA LYS A 640 -13.01 -14.84 -3.27
C LYS A 640 -12.07 -15.17 -4.43
N THR A 641 -12.18 -16.38 -5.01
CA THR A 641 -11.34 -16.81 -6.15
C THR A 641 -11.67 -16.03 -7.41
N LEU A 642 -12.96 -15.85 -7.72
CA LEU A 642 -13.44 -15.02 -8.83
C LEU A 642 -12.94 -13.57 -8.71
N HIS A 643 -13.03 -13.01 -7.50
CA HIS A 643 -12.56 -11.67 -7.20
C HIS A 643 -11.03 -11.56 -7.38
N ASN A 644 -10.25 -12.47 -6.78
CA ASN A 644 -8.79 -12.48 -6.90
C ASN A 644 -8.30 -12.56 -8.36
N ILE A 645 -8.98 -13.33 -9.22
CA ILE A 645 -8.67 -13.40 -10.65
C ILE A 645 -8.95 -12.04 -11.31
N ARG A 646 -10.21 -11.58 -11.24
CA ARG A 646 -10.70 -10.42 -12.01
C ARG A 646 -10.14 -9.08 -11.52
N LEU A 647 -10.08 -8.86 -10.21
CA LEU A 647 -9.76 -7.56 -9.58
C LEU A 647 -8.46 -7.59 -8.76
N GLY A 648 -7.91 -8.77 -8.47
CA GLY A 648 -6.89 -8.93 -7.43
C GLY A 648 -7.51 -9.04 -6.03
N PRO A 649 -6.72 -9.37 -5.00
CA PRO A 649 -7.22 -9.50 -3.63
C PRO A 649 -7.42 -8.12 -2.99
N VAL A 650 -8.38 -8.02 -2.06
CA VAL A 650 -8.62 -6.82 -1.25
C VAL A 650 -7.98 -6.96 0.12
N GLN A 651 -7.65 -5.84 0.77
CA GLN A 651 -7.21 -5.83 2.16
C GLN A 651 -8.30 -6.39 3.11
N PRO A 652 -7.94 -7.10 4.20
CA PRO A 652 -8.89 -7.91 4.98
C PRO A 652 -10.08 -7.18 5.62
N HIS A 653 -9.99 -5.85 5.79
CA HIS A 653 -11.01 -5.02 6.43
C HIS A 653 -11.98 -4.35 5.43
N MET A 654 -11.81 -4.58 4.13
CA MET A 654 -12.66 -4.03 3.09
C MET A 654 -13.73 -5.04 2.66
N SER A 655 -14.97 -4.59 2.51
CA SER A 655 -16.04 -5.37 1.88
C SER A 655 -15.72 -5.63 0.41
N LEU A 656 -15.93 -6.87 -0.07
CA LEU A 656 -15.86 -7.21 -1.49
C LEU A 656 -16.71 -6.22 -2.31
N PRO A 657 -16.12 -5.43 -3.23
CA PRO A 657 -16.89 -4.54 -4.08
C PRO A 657 -17.76 -5.38 -5.03
N HIS A 658 -18.92 -4.83 -5.40
CA HIS A 658 -19.78 -5.46 -6.38
C HIS A 658 -19.03 -5.60 -7.72
N LEU A 659 -19.17 -6.73 -8.40
CA LEU A 659 -18.53 -7.02 -9.69
C LEU A 659 -19.12 -6.14 -10.80
N ALA A 660 -18.68 -4.88 -10.85
CA ALA A 660 -19.01 -3.95 -11.93
C ALA A 660 -18.42 -4.44 -13.26
N ALA A 661 -19.04 -4.03 -14.37
CA ALA A 661 -18.51 -4.26 -15.70
C ALA A 661 -17.12 -3.61 -15.83
N GLN A 662 -16.08 -4.41 -16.02
CA GLN A 662 -14.71 -3.93 -16.18
C GLN A 662 -14.51 -3.38 -17.61
N SER A 663 -13.81 -2.25 -17.74
CA SER A 663 -13.10 -1.97 -19.00
C SER A 663 -12.01 -3.05 -19.17
N SER A 664 -12.11 -3.82 -20.25
CA SER A 664 -11.30 -5.00 -20.48
C SER A 664 -10.05 -4.65 -21.29
N THR A 665 -8.92 -4.48 -20.62
CA THR A 665 -7.62 -4.35 -21.28
C THR A 665 -7.09 -5.72 -21.72
N ARG A 666 -6.27 -5.76 -22.77
CA ARG A 666 -5.55 -6.98 -23.19
C ARG A 666 -4.70 -7.54 -22.04
N ASN A 667 -4.20 -6.67 -21.16
CA ASN A 667 -3.45 -7.01 -19.97
C ASN A 667 -4.32 -7.74 -18.93
N SER A 668 -5.48 -7.18 -18.55
CA SER A 668 -6.38 -7.85 -17.59
C SER A 668 -6.96 -9.16 -18.15
N ALA A 669 -7.26 -9.22 -19.44
CA ALA A 669 -7.61 -10.47 -20.13
C ALA A 669 -6.49 -11.53 -20.06
N TYR A 670 -5.22 -11.12 -20.21
CA TYR A 670 -4.09 -12.05 -20.10
C TYR A 670 -3.87 -12.53 -18.66
N LEU A 671 -3.97 -11.64 -17.67
CA LEU A 671 -3.89 -12.01 -16.25
C LEU A 671 -5.02 -12.96 -15.83
N ASN A 672 -6.24 -12.80 -16.37
CA ASN A 672 -7.34 -13.73 -16.16
C ASN A 672 -7.05 -15.12 -16.75
N TYR A 673 -6.43 -15.18 -17.94
CA TYR A 673 -6.00 -16.44 -18.57
C TYR A 673 -4.93 -17.17 -17.73
N ILE A 674 -3.89 -16.47 -17.27
CA ILE A 674 -2.87 -17.07 -16.38
C ILE A 674 -3.48 -17.50 -15.04
N GLY A 675 -4.40 -16.71 -14.47
CA GLY A 675 -5.14 -17.07 -13.26
C GLY A 675 -5.98 -18.34 -13.41
N LEU A 676 -6.60 -18.55 -14.58
CA LEU A 676 -7.31 -19.79 -14.88
C LEU A 676 -6.35 -21.00 -14.98
N LEU A 677 -5.22 -20.85 -15.69
CA LEU A 677 -4.20 -21.91 -15.77
C LEU A 677 -3.67 -22.29 -14.38
N GLN A 678 -3.43 -21.30 -13.51
CA GLN A 678 -3.01 -21.51 -12.13
C GLN A 678 -4.05 -22.31 -11.32
N LEU A 679 -5.33 -21.98 -11.46
CA LEU A 679 -6.43 -22.72 -10.80
C LEU A 679 -6.58 -24.13 -11.37
N GLN A 680 -6.47 -24.31 -12.69
CA GLN A 680 -6.47 -25.62 -13.35
C GLN A 680 -5.34 -26.52 -12.83
N ALA A 681 -4.16 -25.93 -12.62
CA ALA A 681 -2.98 -26.57 -12.04
C ALA A 681 -3.06 -26.79 -10.50
N GLY A 682 -4.22 -26.57 -9.88
CA GLY A 682 -4.50 -26.92 -8.49
C GLY A 682 -3.97 -25.94 -7.45
N TRP A 683 -3.63 -24.71 -7.84
CA TRP A 683 -3.18 -23.65 -6.94
C TRP A 683 -4.31 -22.68 -6.59
N HIS A 684 -4.25 -22.10 -5.39
CA HIS A 684 -4.98 -20.88 -5.12
C HIS A 684 -4.41 -19.72 -5.94
N VAL A 685 -5.30 -18.86 -6.45
CA VAL A 685 -4.90 -17.62 -7.13
C VAL A 685 -4.69 -16.52 -6.10
N GLU A 686 -3.43 -16.27 -5.74
CA GLU A 686 -2.98 -15.02 -5.11
C GLU A 686 -2.37 -14.14 -6.21
N LYS A 687 -2.72 -12.85 -6.23
CA LYS A 687 -2.34 -11.87 -7.25
C LYS A 687 -1.91 -10.58 -6.54
N GLU A 688 -0.88 -9.89 -6.97
CA GLU A 688 -0.39 -8.68 -6.29
C GLU A 688 0.16 -7.69 -7.32
N ALA A 689 -0.14 -6.41 -7.13
CA ALA A 689 0.45 -5.33 -7.92
C ALA A 689 1.73 -4.86 -7.23
N LEU A 690 2.87 -5.31 -7.74
CA LEU A 690 4.21 -5.06 -7.20
C LEU A 690 4.57 -3.57 -7.19
N ARG A 691 5.38 -3.16 -6.22
CA ARG A 691 5.93 -1.80 -6.13
C ARG A 691 7.26 -1.68 -6.87
N ILE A 692 7.22 -1.92 -8.19
CA ILE A 692 8.36 -1.88 -9.10
C ILE A 692 8.12 -0.89 -10.25
N PRO A 693 9.17 -0.32 -10.88
CA PRO A 693 9.05 0.66 -11.96
C PRO A 693 8.73 0.03 -13.33
N SER A 694 7.65 -0.76 -13.37
CA SER A 694 7.15 -1.44 -14.54
C SER A 694 5.64 -1.25 -14.66
N THR A 695 5.15 -0.97 -15.87
CA THR A 695 3.73 -0.87 -16.20
C THR A 695 3.03 -2.24 -16.13
N LYS A 696 3.78 -3.35 -16.24
CA LYS A 696 3.30 -4.71 -15.98
C LYS A 696 3.72 -5.20 -14.60
N ASN A 697 3.34 -4.42 -13.57
CA ASN A 697 3.66 -4.70 -12.17
C ASN A 697 2.85 -5.85 -11.53
N TRP A 698 1.94 -6.51 -12.25
CA TRP A 698 1.15 -7.61 -11.68
C TRP A 698 1.95 -8.91 -11.63
N CYS A 699 1.92 -9.57 -10.47
CA CYS A 699 2.36 -10.95 -10.32
C CYS A 699 1.20 -11.86 -9.90
N LEU A 700 1.32 -13.15 -10.22
CA LEU A 700 0.50 -14.22 -9.67
C LEU A 700 1.38 -15.19 -8.89
N ILE A 701 0.92 -15.62 -7.72
CA ILE A 701 1.72 -16.36 -6.74
C ILE A 701 1.02 -17.68 -6.43
N GLY A 702 1.71 -18.80 -6.64
CA GLY A 702 1.27 -20.12 -6.22
C GLY A 702 2.07 -20.61 -5.03
N ARG A 703 1.47 -20.56 -3.84
CA ARG A 703 2.12 -21.03 -2.59
C ARG A 703 1.23 -21.90 -1.71
N ARG A 704 -0.02 -22.10 -2.12
CA ARG A 704 -1.02 -22.95 -1.45
C ARG A 704 -1.82 -23.70 -2.51
N ARG A 705 -2.06 -24.99 -2.26
CA ARG A 705 -2.88 -25.87 -3.12
C ARG A 705 -4.35 -25.78 -2.74
N VAL A 706 -5.25 -25.96 -3.70
CA VAL A 706 -6.71 -25.86 -3.48
C VAL A 706 -7.26 -26.85 -2.44
N TRP A 707 -6.53 -27.95 -2.17
CA TRP A 707 -6.86 -28.95 -1.15
C TRP A 707 -6.24 -28.68 0.23
N GLN A 708 -5.35 -27.70 0.38
CA GLN A 708 -4.83 -27.27 1.69
C GLN A 708 -5.84 -26.37 2.43
N GLN A 709 -6.81 -25.76 1.73
CA GLN A 709 -7.93 -25.04 2.36
C GLN A 709 -9.06 -25.99 2.81
N THR A 710 -8.72 -26.89 3.74
CA THR A 710 -9.73 -27.40 4.68
C THR A 710 -9.39 -26.80 6.04
N PRO A 711 -10.25 -25.97 6.66
CA PRO A 711 -10.08 -25.64 8.06
C PRO A 711 -10.06 -26.96 8.85
N THR A 712 -9.02 -27.16 9.66
CA THR A 712 -9.01 -28.16 10.73
C THR A 712 -10.12 -27.80 11.72
N THR A 713 -11.34 -28.17 11.38
CA THR A 713 -12.55 -28.00 12.19
C THR A 713 -12.57 -29.10 13.27
N PHE A 714 -11.43 -29.27 13.93
CA PHE A 714 -11.18 -30.08 15.13
C PHE A 714 -9.89 -29.58 15.79
N GLY A 715 -10.02 -28.69 16.78
CA GLY A 715 -8.97 -28.52 17.80
C GLY A 715 -8.03 -27.31 17.71
N ALA A 716 -8.52 -26.12 17.36
CA ALA A 716 -7.82 -24.86 17.64
C ALA A 716 -8.63 -23.94 18.58
N ALA A 717 -9.18 -24.53 19.65
CA ALA A 717 -9.76 -23.80 20.78
C ALA A 717 -9.12 -24.34 22.08
N THR A 718 -8.64 -23.43 22.93
CA THR A 718 -8.10 -23.68 24.28
C THR A 718 -7.02 -24.76 24.39
N MET A 719 -5.75 -24.33 24.44
CA MET A 719 -4.79 -25.01 25.32
C MET A 719 -5.22 -24.78 26.78
N ASN A 720 -6.04 -25.69 27.32
CA ASN A 720 -6.13 -25.97 28.75
C ASN A 720 -6.98 -27.23 28.97
N GLY A 721 -6.35 -28.31 29.47
CA GLY A 721 -7.06 -29.38 30.19
C GLY A 721 -7.35 -30.68 29.43
N VAL A 722 -6.65 -31.73 29.88
CA VAL A 722 -7.08 -33.14 29.94
C VAL A 722 -7.14 -33.96 28.63
N ALA A 723 -6.53 -35.14 28.69
CA ALA A 723 -6.44 -36.10 27.60
C ALA A 723 -7.62 -37.09 27.57
N SER A 724 -8.03 -37.52 26.36
CA SER A 724 -8.37 -38.91 25.96
C SER A 724 -9.43 -38.94 24.85
N ALA A 725 -9.01 -39.13 23.59
CA ALA A 725 -9.92 -39.36 22.45
C ALA A 725 -9.25 -40.16 21.29
N LYS A 726 -8.36 -41.10 21.60
CA LYS A 726 -7.45 -41.72 20.60
C LYS A 726 -8.05 -42.80 19.67
N ALA A 727 -9.35 -43.12 19.75
CA ALA A 727 -9.93 -44.31 19.10
C ALA A 727 -10.89 -44.06 17.91
N LYS A 728 -11.20 -42.80 17.55
CA LYS A 728 -12.09 -42.48 16.40
C LYS A 728 -11.46 -41.70 15.25
N GLN A 729 -10.24 -41.17 15.40
CA GLN A 729 -9.58 -40.34 14.37
C GLN A 729 -8.91 -41.11 13.22
N GLN A 730 -8.57 -42.40 13.39
CA GLN A 730 -7.82 -43.16 12.38
C GLN A 730 -8.63 -43.44 11.09
N GLY A 731 -9.93 -43.68 11.20
CA GLY A 731 -10.79 -43.95 10.05
C GLY A 731 -11.05 -42.72 9.17
N THR A 732 -11.13 -41.53 9.76
CA THR A 732 -11.36 -40.28 9.02
C THR A 732 -10.11 -39.76 8.31
N SER A 733 -8.92 -39.91 8.93
CA SER A 733 -7.64 -39.49 8.32
C SER A 733 -7.41 -40.19 6.97
N THR A 734 -7.54 -41.51 6.94
CA THR A 734 -7.29 -42.32 5.73
C THR A 734 -8.23 -42.01 4.56
N HIS A 735 -9.45 -41.55 4.83
CA HIS A 735 -10.39 -41.13 3.77
C HIS A 735 -10.05 -39.75 3.20
N VAL A 736 -9.63 -38.81 4.06
CA VAL A 736 -9.18 -37.48 3.62
C VAL A 736 -7.89 -37.60 2.81
N GLU A 737 -6.91 -38.37 3.31
CA GLU A 737 -5.65 -38.66 2.61
C GLU A 737 -5.89 -39.30 1.24
N ARG A 738 -6.82 -40.25 1.12
CA ARG A 738 -7.18 -40.86 -0.17
C ARG A 738 -7.76 -39.83 -1.13
N ALA A 739 -8.76 -39.07 -0.70
CA ALA A 739 -9.42 -38.09 -1.56
C ALA A 739 -8.48 -36.92 -1.96
N VAL A 740 -7.50 -36.56 -1.12
CA VAL A 740 -6.43 -35.64 -1.50
C VAL A 740 -5.51 -36.26 -2.58
N ARG A 741 -5.14 -37.54 -2.48
CA ARG A 741 -4.35 -38.23 -3.51
C ARG A 741 -5.10 -38.37 -4.84
N GLU A 742 -6.39 -38.68 -4.80
CA GLU A 742 -7.26 -38.73 -5.98
C GLU A 742 -7.31 -37.37 -6.70
N LEU A 743 -7.46 -36.29 -5.95
CA LEU A 743 -7.44 -34.93 -6.48
C LEU A 743 -6.06 -34.47 -6.98
N GLN A 744 -4.98 -34.86 -6.30
CA GLN A 744 -3.61 -34.65 -6.79
C GLN A 744 -3.37 -35.35 -8.13
N HIS A 745 -3.89 -36.57 -8.30
CA HIS A 745 -3.84 -37.31 -9.55
C HIS A 745 -4.68 -36.62 -10.64
N GLU A 746 -5.93 -36.24 -10.35
CA GLU A 746 -6.79 -35.52 -11.29
C GLU A 746 -6.14 -34.22 -11.80
N VAL A 747 -5.52 -33.45 -10.89
CA VAL A 747 -4.83 -32.20 -11.23
C VAL A 747 -3.58 -32.44 -12.06
N ARG A 748 -2.81 -33.51 -11.80
CA ARG A 748 -1.67 -33.91 -12.63
C ARG A 748 -2.11 -34.30 -14.04
N GLU A 749 -3.14 -35.12 -14.18
CA GLU A 749 -3.67 -35.52 -15.49
C GLU A 749 -4.25 -34.34 -16.27
N ARG A 750 -4.94 -33.40 -15.59
CA ARG A 750 -5.43 -32.17 -16.22
C ARG A 750 -4.29 -31.30 -16.76
N VAL A 751 -3.21 -31.15 -15.98
CA VAL A 751 -2.01 -30.40 -16.35
C VAL A 751 -1.24 -31.09 -17.48
N ARG A 752 -1.15 -32.42 -17.44
CA ARG A 752 -0.60 -33.28 -18.51
C ARG A 752 -1.35 -33.07 -19.82
N GLN A 753 -2.69 -33.14 -19.81
CA GLN A 753 -3.52 -32.96 -21.00
C GLN A 753 -3.35 -31.56 -21.60
N LEU A 754 -3.37 -30.50 -20.77
CA LEU A 754 -3.13 -29.12 -21.23
C LEU A 754 -1.78 -28.96 -21.95
N ALA A 755 -0.74 -29.67 -21.50
CA ALA A 755 0.56 -29.66 -22.15
C ALA A 755 0.58 -30.49 -23.44
N MET A 756 -0.09 -31.65 -23.48
CA MET A 756 -0.21 -32.49 -24.67
C MET A 756 -1.01 -31.81 -25.79
N ASP A 757 -2.11 -31.13 -25.47
CA ASP A 757 -2.94 -30.38 -26.43
C ASP A 757 -2.17 -29.22 -27.07
N ALA A 758 -1.25 -28.61 -26.31
CA ALA A 758 -0.44 -27.47 -26.75
C ALA A 758 0.85 -27.87 -27.50
N ALA A 759 1.39 -29.06 -27.23
CA ALA A 759 2.67 -29.53 -27.78
C ALA A 759 2.79 -29.46 -29.31
N PRO A 760 1.75 -29.75 -30.14
CA PRO A 760 1.84 -29.64 -31.60
C PRO A 760 2.05 -28.21 -32.12
N GLY A 761 1.61 -27.20 -31.36
CA GLY A 761 1.82 -25.78 -31.70
C GLY A 761 3.16 -25.24 -31.21
N TRP A 762 3.69 -25.80 -30.12
CA TRP A 762 4.86 -25.29 -29.42
C TRP A 762 6.12 -25.26 -30.30
N LYS A 763 6.59 -24.05 -30.60
CA LYS A 763 7.87 -23.81 -31.29
C LYS A 763 8.89 -23.26 -30.30
N ALA A 764 9.74 -24.13 -29.78
CA ALA A 764 10.86 -23.72 -28.93
C ALA A 764 11.78 -22.76 -29.71
N ARG A 765 12.16 -21.62 -29.10
CA ARG A 765 13.24 -20.80 -29.65
C ARG A 765 14.56 -21.53 -29.52
N THR A 766 15.30 -21.67 -30.62
CA THR A 766 16.67 -22.18 -30.63
C THR A 766 17.64 -21.15 -30.01
N PRO A 767 18.75 -21.59 -29.39
CA PRO A 767 19.78 -20.67 -28.85
C PRO A 767 20.38 -19.75 -29.94
N GLU A 768 20.50 -20.30 -31.15
CA GLU A 768 20.76 -19.57 -32.39
C GLU A 768 19.47 -18.85 -32.81
N GLY A 769 19.33 -17.60 -32.35
CA GLY A 769 18.11 -16.83 -32.50
C GLY A 769 17.77 -16.48 -33.94
N ASN A 770 16.97 -17.33 -34.59
CA ASN A 770 16.08 -17.00 -35.71
C ASN A 770 14.96 -18.04 -35.75
N ALA A 771 13.71 -17.59 -35.92
CA ALA A 771 12.60 -18.50 -36.17
C ALA A 771 12.71 -19.10 -37.58
N GLY A 772 13.10 -20.37 -37.67
CA GLY A 772 12.92 -21.23 -38.85
C GLY A 772 13.36 -20.67 -40.21
N HIS A 773 14.67 -20.60 -40.46
CA HIS A 773 15.20 -20.49 -41.83
C HIS A 773 15.77 -21.84 -42.28
N ALA A 774 14.90 -22.72 -42.81
CA ALA A 774 15.23 -23.82 -43.74
C ALA A 774 13.97 -24.68 -44.05
N ALA A 775 13.16 -24.27 -45.03
CA ALA A 775 12.12 -25.12 -45.62
C ALA A 775 11.67 -24.62 -47.02
N GLN A 776 12.61 -24.23 -47.89
CA GLN A 776 12.35 -24.06 -49.32
C GLN A 776 13.66 -23.91 -50.13
N GLU A 777 14.45 -24.98 -50.20
CA GLU A 777 15.42 -25.20 -51.29
C GLU A 777 15.79 -26.69 -51.34
N GLN A 778 15.41 -27.37 -52.44
CA GLN A 778 15.66 -28.79 -52.75
C GLN A 778 14.90 -29.78 -51.82
N GLU A 779 14.13 -30.76 -52.30
CA GLU A 779 13.98 -31.36 -53.66
C GLU A 779 12.49 -31.65 -53.96
#